data_AF-A0A959B310-F1
#
_entry.id   AF-A0A959B310-F1
#
_cell.length_a   1.000
_cell.length_b   1.000
_cell.length_c   1.000
_cell.angle_alpha   90.00
_cell.angle_beta   90.00
_cell.angle_gamma   90.00
#
_symmetry.space_group_name_H-M   'P 1'
#
loop_
_entity.id
_entity.type
_entity.pdbx_description
1 polymer ?
#
loop_
_entity_poly.entity_id
_entity_poly.type
_entity_poly.pdbx_seq_one_letter_code
_entity_poly.pdbx_strand_id
1 'polypeptide(L)'
;MSEKKGSPAHLSDLFLEEAAELLGISNKPEAVDKLPVEPPPTPAPKVLTMPLKEEAAPEEAFKAYWRMLRAFFRSGKNIQDPEWAAFPALLTPYRNRQYLNQQFPAWMADADTFEKEKVNRAFIPLHELLAQAVEAFAPNEGEARILKDNLLRLQLIIIGKLHLVDDTFKAYPVLEESLKDLVAKLAIGGGEGEAFEQDIAQLKKQLPKTGVLIPFSTHAPLHLLACYLNSHLSRERSSLRAEIHSLLIRLKDLLTVEQEKRPGAQSAEHLQSGLGFASEFLNFDELSAVLPAGGAEVMPEERLQRIEQIVATLEQADPILFNTDAILLLGHRLGSQLSLNWQKAFPHSVIEMAAEGQSCTTAMAVFDQRMEAAARLFGAFRMGKLEADNHYLPEAHSEFFAHFDWRQFTNEEMAACPPVLLLADARILMKAELDDYSRMLSSGRPIKALLLQEEEAGTATPDDTSALAFRPEPGALSIAHRNVYFFQGSAIHLDYFFHGVREAFSSFSPAILHLLVADVEKSGFLWMSAAVEGREFPGFTYDSRLGPRWGSRFDIQNNPQPDQDWPEHDLPILDEAGKEASLRLSFTYADFAAQHPGFAGQFHLVPPQFWSEDLAPLADFLTFPPEESYAKVPYIWVADSQSILQKAAVAWPVVLTCRERLDFWHYLQENAGIHSFHADIATEKARQEAEARAEAQIATLNAAHQQEVERVKEEAARQAMEQLADVLLGLEPLAGLDAIASPPAPARPAAKSPEVVVDKPAPAAEAETPSPEPQEAEEESLPLGEAWIETPLCTSCNECTETNNRIFKYNAEKQAYVADPKGGPFADIVRAAENCPARIIHPGAPADPKEPGLEELIKRAAPFN
;
A
#
# COMPACT_ATOMS: atom_id res chain seq x y z
N MET A 1 14.86 -77.25 -3.15
CA MET A 1 13.63 -77.79 -3.76
C MET A 1 12.72 -76.59 -4.04
N SER A 2 12.23 -76.25 -5.22
CA SER A 2 12.31 -76.74 -6.59
C SER A 2 12.00 -75.55 -7.50
N GLU A 3 12.59 -75.53 -8.69
CA GLU A 3 12.46 -74.56 -9.78
C GLU A 3 11.02 -74.31 -10.28
N LYS A 4 10.79 -73.13 -10.91
CA LYS A 4 10.37 -72.95 -12.33
C LYS A 4 10.02 -71.47 -12.60
N LYS A 5 10.74 -70.76 -13.48
CA LYS A 5 10.60 -70.63 -14.95
C LYS A 5 9.40 -69.77 -15.41
N GLY A 6 9.70 -68.64 -16.08
CA GLY A 6 8.78 -67.89 -16.93
C GLY A 6 9.35 -66.54 -17.39
N SER A 7 9.88 -66.50 -18.61
CA SER A 7 10.36 -65.34 -19.40
C SER A 7 9.27 -64.98 -20.45
N PRO A 8 9.42 -63.99 -21.36
CA PRO A 8 9.50 -62.52 -21.23
C PRO A 8 8.48 -61.79 -22.16
N ALA A 9 8.60 -60.45 -22.25
CA ALA A 9 7.95 -59.50 -23.19
C ALA A 9 6.59 -58.91 -22.72
N HIS A 10 6.33 -57.60 -22.74
CA HIS A 10 6.82 -56.52 -23.60
C HIS A 10 7.14 -55.22 -22.81
N LEU A 11 8.23 -54.55 -23.21
CA LEU A 11 8.78 -53.29 -22.67
C LEU A 11 8.04 -52.02 -23.15
N SER A 12 6.75 -52.10 -23.46
CA SER A 12 5.96 -50.94 -23.95
C SER A 12 4.99 -50.34 -22.92
N ASP A 13 4.78 -51.01 -21.78
CA ASP A 13 3.74 -50.60 -20.81
C ASP A 13 4.31 -49.94 -19.54
N LEU A 14 5.64 -49.91 -19.38
CA LEU A 14 6.30 -49.26 -18.24
C LEU A 14 6.44 -47.73 -18.39
N PHE A 15 6.13 -47.17 -19.56
CA PHE A 15 6.26 -45.73 -19.84
C PHE A 15 4.94 -44.93 -19.79
N LEU A 16 3.83 -45.57 -19.39
CA LEU A 16 2.52 -44.91 -19.30
C LEU A 16 1.94 -44.82 -17.87
N GLU A 17 2.53 -45.48 -16.87
CA GLU A 17 2.10 -45.36 -15.48
C GLU A 17 2.83 -44.23 -14.72
N GLU A 18 4.11 -43.97 -15.00
CA GLU A 18 4.85 -42.85 -14.36
C GLU A 18 4.38 -41.46 -14.84
N ALA A 19 3.74 -41.36 -16.01
CA ALA A 19 3.18 -40.10 -16.52
C ALA A 19 1.81 -39.73 -15.92
N ALA A 20 1.10 -40.68 -15.31
CA ALA A 20 -0.22 -40.45 -14.70
C ALA A 20 -0.11 -40.08 -13.20
N GLU A 21 0.90 -40.58 -12.49
CA GLU A 21 1.21 -40.16 -11.11
C GLU A 21 1.72 -38.71 -11.04
N LEU A 22 2.41 -38.23 -12.08
CA LEU A 22 2.87 -36.84 -12.19
C LEU A 22 1.76 -35.83 -12.52
N LEU A 23 0.58 -36.29 -12.98
CA LEU A 23 -0.55 -35.43 -13.36
C LEU A 23 -1.78 -35.59 -12.46
N GLY A 24 -1.75 -36.44 -11.44
CA GLY A 24 -2.77 -36.48 -10.38
C GLY A 24 -4.19 -36.85 -10.82
N ILE A 25 -4.35 -37.60 -11.92
CA ILE A 25 -5.66 -38.11 -12.35
C ILE A 25 -5.71 -39.61 -12.08
N SER A 26 -6.01 -39.99 -10.83
CA SER A 26 -6.40 -41.36 -10.49
C SER A 26 -7.92 -41.47 -10.41
N ASN A 27 -8.50 -42.21 -11.36
CA ASN A 27 -9.90 -42.65 -11.34
C ASN A 27 -10.04 -43.91 -10.48
N LYS A 28 -9.95 -43.79 -9.15
CA LYS A 28 -10.55 -44.75 -8.21
C LYS A 28 -11.12 -44.03 -6.98
N PRO A 29 -12.36 -44.35 -6.56
CA PRO A 29 -13.01 -43.71 -5.45
C PRO A 29 -12.53 -44.36 -4.14
N GLU A 30 -11.55 -43.76 -3.49
CA GLU A 30 -11.20 -44.11 -2.11
C GLU A 30 -11.65 -42.99 -1.16
N ALA A 31 -12.67 -43.33 -0.37
CA ALA A 31 -13.08 -42.74 0.91
C ALA A 31 -12.97 -41.22 1.06
N VAL A 32 -13.91 -40.49 0.43
CA VAL A 32 -14.42 -39.21 0.94
C VAL A 32 -15.26 -39.51 2.19
N ASP A 33 -14.63 -39.86 3.30
CA ASP A 33 -15.31 -40.10 4.58
C ASP A 33 -14.78 -39.11 5.63
N LYS A 34 -15.14 -37.86 5.36
CA LYS A 34 -15.59 -36.79 6.27
C LYS A 34 -15.36 -35.48 5.55
N LEU A 35 -16.39 -35.02 4.84
CA LEU A 35 -16.59 -33.58 4.66
C LEU A 35 -16.35 -32.92 6.03
N PRO A 36 -15.52 -31.89 6.16
CA PRO A 36 -15.44 -31.15 7.40
C PRO A 36 -16.85 -30.69 7.74
N VAL A 37 -17.25 -30.98 8.97
CA VAL A 37 -18.52 -30.57 9.58
C VAL A 37 -18.76 -29.10 9.21
N GLU A 38 -19.98 -28.78 8.75
CA GLU A 38 -20.39 -27.40 8.51
C GLU A 38 -19.82 -26.49 9.59
N PRO A 39 -19.17 -25.35 9.26
CA PRO A 39 -18.90 -24.36 10.30
C PRO A 39 -20.27 -24.06 10.94
N PRO A 40 -20.40 -24.23 12.26
CA PRO A 40 -21.69 -24.06 12.92
C PRO A 40 -22.25 -22.69 12.55
N PRO A 41 -23.57 -22.54 12.39
CA PRO A 41 -24.17 -21.23 12.14
C PRO A 41 -23.65 -20.28 13.21
N THR A 42 -22.93 -19.24 12.79
CA THR A 42 -22.38 -18.23 13.71
C THR A 42 -23.53 -17.74 14.58
N PRO A 43 -23.49 -17.96 15.91
CA PRO A 43 -24.55 -17.48 16.77
C PRO A 43 -24.71 -15.95 16.58
N ALA A 44 -25.94 -15.46 16.71
CA ALA A 44 -26.21 -14.03 16.72
C ALA A 44 -25.26 -13.34 17.72
N PRO A 45 -24.76 -12.13 17.40
CA PRO A 45 -23.79 -11.46 18.24
C PRO A 45 -24.40 -11.29 19.63
N LYS A 46 -23.82 -11.92 20.64
CA LYS A 46 -24.15 -11.55 22.02
C LYS A 46 -23.59 -10.14 22.20
N VAL A 47 -24.49 -9.17 22.36
CA VAL A 47 -24.09 -7.80 22.68
C VAL A 47 -23.32 -7.84 23.99
N LEU A 48 -22.16 -7.20 24.03
CA LEU A 48 -21.33 -7.15 25.22
C LEU A 48 -22.11 -6.45 26.33
N THR A 49 -22.05 -7.00 27.54
CA THR A 49 -22.85 -6.49 28.67
C THR A 49 -21.93 -6.02 29.79
N MET A 50 -22.27 -4.89 30.42
CA MET A 50 -21.59 -4.43 31.63
C MET A 50 -21.83 -5.41 32.78
N PRO A 51 -20.83 -5.67 33.64
CA PRO A 51 -21.02 -6.52 34.80
C PRO A 51 -22.01 -5.86 35.76
N LEU A 52 -22.82 -6.67 36.44
CA LEU A 52 -23.73 -6.17 37.46
C LEU A 52 -22.93 -5.52 38.60
N LYS A 53 -23.44 -4.41 39.12
CA LYS A 53 -22.83 -3.70 40.23
C LYS A 53 -22.84 -4.55 41.51
N GLU A 54 -21.67 -5.00 41.93
CA GLU A 54 -21.48 -5.73 43.19
C GLU A 54 -21.33 -4.76 44.38
N GLU A 55 -21.68 -5.22 45.59
CA GLU A 55 -21.41 -4.45 46.81
C GLU A 55 -19.89 -4.26 46.99
N ALA A 56 -19.49 -3.03 47.32
CA ALA A 56 -18.08 -2.71 47.52
C ALA A 56 -17.48 -3.56 48.66
N ALA A 57 -16.27 -4.09 48.43
CA ALA A 57 -15.61 -4.92 49.42
C ALA A 57 -15.34 -4.15 50.74
N PRO A 58 -15.35 -4.83 51.90
CA PRO A 58 -14.97 -4.22 53.17
C PRO A 58 -13.61 -3.51 53.10
N GLU A 59 -13.46 -2.36 53.76
CA GLU A 59 -12.29 -1.48 53.62
C GLU A 59 -10.94 -2.20 53.84
N GLU A 60 -10.86 -3.13 54.79
CA GLU A 60 -9.65 -3.93 55.02
C GLU A 60 -9.32 -4.86 53.86
N ALA A 61 -10.34 -5.55 53.31
CA ALA A 61 -10.20 -6.43 52.17
C ALA A 61 -9.84 -5.63 50.90
N PHE A 62 -10.47 -4.46 50.71
CA PHE A 62 -10.16 -3.54 49.62
C PHE A 62 -8.70 -3.07 49.67
N LYS A 63 -8.22 -2.60 50.83
CA LYS A 63 -6.82 -2.17 50.99
C LYS A 63 -5.82 -3.32 50.79
N ALA A 64 -6.15 -4.52 51.27
CA ALA A 64 -5.30 -5.70 51.08
C ALA A 64 -5.19 -6.08 49.60
N TYR A 65 -6.33 -6.12 48.90
CA TYR A 65 -6.39 -6.40 47.47
C TYR A 65 -5.61 -5.36 46.65
N TRP A 66 -5.78 -4.07 46.93
CA TRP A 66 -5.07 -3.01 46.22
C TRP A 66 -3.56 -3.02 46.43
N ARG A 67 -3.06 -3.46 47.60
CA ARG A 67 -1.61 -3.69 47.79
C ARG A 67 -1.10 -4.81 46.90
N MET A 68 -1.86 -5.90 46.80
CA MET A 68 -1.55 -7.02 45.91
C MET A 68 -1.59 -6.60 44.44
N LEU A 69 -2.63 -5.87 44.01
CA LEU A 69 -2.78 -5.37 42.65
C LEU A 69 -1.63 -4.44 42.25
N ARG A 70 -1.20 -3.54 43.13
CA ARG A 70 -0.03 -2.66 42.90
C ARG A 70 1.29 -3.45 42.86
N ALA A 71 1.40 -4.54 43.60
CA ALA A 71 2.57 -5.43 43.54
C ALA A 71 2.60 -6.21 42.22
N PHE A 72 1.44 -6.72 41.78
CA PHE A 72 1.26 -7.34 40.46
C PHE A 72 1.66 -6.35 39.36
N PHE A 73 1.06 -5.15 39.36
CA PHE A 73 1.37 -4.10 38.39
C PHE A 73 2.88 -3.90 38.25
N ARG A 74 3.63 -3.75 39.35
CA ARG A 74 5.08 -3.48 39.28
C ARG A 74 5.93 -4.65 38.82
N SER A 75 5.51 -5.88 39.11
CA SER A 75 6.40 -7.04 38.99
C SER A 75 5.99 -8.05 37.92
N GLY A 76 4.73 -8.02 37.47
CA GLY A 76 4.12 -9.09 36.66
C GLY A 76 4.13 -10.46 37.36
N LYS A 77 4.50 -10.53 38.65
CA LYS A 77 4.64 -11.78 39.40
C LYS A 77 3.36 -12.05 40.20
N ASN A 78 2.55 -12.93 39.62
CA ASN A 78 1.59 -13.84 40.24
C ASN A 78 0.48 -13.21 41.11
N ILE A 79 -0.71 -13.15 40.53
CA ILE A 79 -1.96 -13.54 41.17
C ILE A 79 -2.48 -14.66 40.28
N GLN A 80 -2.69 -15.88 40.81
CA GLN A 80 -3.13 -17.00 39.98
C GLN A 80 -4.57 -16.77 39.50
N ASP A 81 -4.76 -16.46 38.22
CA ASP A 81 -5.96 -16.88 37.50
C ASP A 81 -5.59 -18.14 36.69
N PRO A 82 -6.11 -19.32 37.05
CA PRO A 82 -5.67 -20.59 36.47
C PRO A 82 -5.97 -20.74 34.96
N GLU A 83 -6.83 -19.90 34.38
CA GLU A 83 -7.16 -19.91 32.96
C GLU A 83 -7.40 -18.46 32.46
N TRP A 84 -6.38 -17.83 31.85
CA TRP A 84 -6.60 -16.62 31.06
C TRP A 84 -7.46 -16.96 29.84
N ALA A 85 -8.77 -16.76 29.97
CA ALA A 85 -9.76 -17.03 28.94
C ALA A 85 -10.43 -15.76 28.39
N ALA A 86 -10.01 -14.59 28.88
CA ALA A 86 -10.54 -13.30 28.50
C ALA A 86 -9.94 -12.83 27.17
N PHE A 87 -10.77 -12.19 26.35
CA PHE A 87 -10.39 -11.69 25.02
C PHE A 87 -10.57 -10.16 24.99
N PRO A 88 -9.74 -9.39 24.25
CA PRO A 88 -9.92 -7.94 24.16
C PRO A 88 -11.34 -7.55 23.77
N ALA A 89 -11.91 -6.55 24.45
CA ALA A 89 -13.32 -6.19 24.28
C ALA A 89 -13.65 -5.84 22.83
N LEU A 90 -12.80 -5.04 22.17
CA LEU A 90 -12.97 -4.63 20.77
C LEU A 90 -12.89 -5.79 19.77
N LEU A 91 -12.18 -6.87 20.08
CA LEU A 91 -12.05 -8.03 19.19
C LEU A 91 -13.11 -9.10 19.44
N THR A 92 -13.79 -9.05 20.59
CA THR A 92 -14.76 -10.06 21.00
C THR A 92 -15.91 -10.26 19.99
N PRO A 93 -16.48 -9.21 19.37
CA PRO A 93 -17.50 -9.37 18.33
C PRO A 93 -17.02 -10.19 17.11
N TYR A 94 -15.71 -10.23 16.85
CA TYR A 94 -15.12 -10.86 15.67
C TYR A 94 -14.61 -12.28 15.93
N ARG A 95 -14.50 -12.71 17.19
CA ARG A 95 -13.90 -14.01 17.59
C ARG A 95 -14.44 -15.22 16.83
N ASN A 96 -15.74 -15.24 16.54
CA ASN A 96 -16.41 -16.33 15.81
C ASN A 96 -16.69 -16.02 14.33
N ARG A 97 -16.28 -14.84 13.85
CA ARG A 97 -16.61 -14.27 12.53
C ARG A 97 -15.35 -14.02 11.70
N GLN A 98 -14.37 -14.91 11.83
CA GLN A 98 -13.03 -14.73 11.26
C GLN A 98 -13.06 -14.46 9.75
N TYR A 99 -14.08 -14.94 9.04
CA TYR A 99 -14.21 -14.87 7.57
C TYR A 99 -14.98 -13.66 7.03
N LEU A 100 -15.60 -12.84 7.88
CA LEU A 100 -16.32 -11.65 7.42
C LEU A 100 -15.33 -10.53 7.12
N ASN A 101 -15.50 -9.84 5.98
CA ASN A 101 -14.64 -8.73 5.53
C ASN A 101 -13.18 -9.08 5.18
N GLN A 102 -12.86 -10.36 4.93
CA GLN A 102 -11.55 -10.70 4.40
C GLN A 102 -11.44 -10.26 2.93
N GLN A 103 -10.31 -9.65 2.57
CA GLN A 103 -9.92 -9.43 1.17
C GLN A 103 -9.54 -10.75 0.46
N PHE A 104 -9.56 -11.86 1.20
CA PHE A 104 -9.33 -13.20 0.73
C PHE A 104 -10.62 -14.03 0.64
N PRO A 105 -10.65 -15.08 -0.21
CA PRO A 105 -9.64 -15.43 -1.21
C PRO A 105 -9.46 -14.32 -2.26
N ALA A 106 -8.25 -14.16 -2.76
CA ALA A 106 -7.93 -13.19 -3.80
C ALA A 106 -7.73 -13.91 -5.12
N TRP A 107 -8.33 -13.39 -6.20
CA TRP A 107 -8.01 -13.82 -7.55
C TRP A 107 -6.78 -13.06 -8.05
N MET A 108 -5.84 -13.79 -8.64
CA MET A 108 -4.66 -13.27 -9.32
C MET A 108 -4.71 -13.63 -10.80
N ALA A 109 -4.48 -12.65 -11.65
CA ALA A 109 -4.31 -12.88 -13.08
C ALA A 109 -3.02 -13.70 -13.34
N ASP A 110 -3.04 -14.56 -14.35
CA ASP A 110 -1.82 -15.20 -14.86
C ASP A 110 -1.11 -14.32 -15.89
N ALA A 111 0.12 -14.70 -16.27
CA ALA A 111 0.96 -13.94 -17.21
C ALA A 111 0.25 -13.69 -18.55
N ASP A 112 -0.44 -14.70 -19.09
CA ASP A 112 -1.18 -14.60 -20.34
C ASP A 112 -2.35 -13.61 -20.27
N THR A 113 -3.06 -13.57 -19.15
CA THR A 113 -4.20 -12.68 -18.92
C THR A 113 -3.73 -11.23 -18.76
N PHE A 114 -2.61 -11.02 -18.06
CA PHE A 114 -1.98 -9.71 -17.92
C PHE A 114 -1.63 -9.05 -19.26
N GLU A 115 -1.03 -9.81 -20.19
CA GLU A 115 -0.63 -9.28 -21.50
C GLU A 115 -1.85 -9.01 -22.41
N LYS A 116 -2.86 -9.88 -22.39
CA LYS A 116 -4.01 -9.80 -23.29
C LYS A 116 -5.05 -8.78 -22.89
N GLU A 117 -5.37 -8.69 -21.59
CA GLU A 117 -6.50 -7.90 -21.11
C GLU A 117 -6.10 -6.50 -20.65
N LYS A 118 -4.79 -6.16 -20.64
CA LYS A 118 -4.28 -4.90 -20.07
C LYS A 118 -4.91 -4.60 -18.70
N VAL A 119 -5.11 -5.64 -17.89
CA VAL A 119 -5.79 -5.50 -16.60
C VAL A 119 -4.96 -4.54 -15.76
N ASN A 120 -5.52 -3.38 -15.43
CA ASN A 120 -4.83 -2.36 -14.62
C ASN A 120 -4.56 -2.86 -13.18
N ARG A 121 -5.20 -3.96 -12.75
CA ARG A 121 -5.05 -4.56 -11.43
C ARG A 121 -4.59 -6.01 -11.54
N ALA A 122 -3.48 -6.32 -10.88
CA ALA A 122 -2.88 -7.67 -10.83
C ALA A 122 -3.75 -8.71 -10.11
N PHE A 123 -4.63 -8.21 -9.25
CA PHE A 123 -5.38 -8.98 -8.28
C PHE A 123 -6.75 -8.36 -8.06
N ILE A 124 -7.72 -9.16 -7.67
CA ILE A 124 -9.06 -8.70 -7.28
C ILE A 124 -9.56 -9.58 -6.12
N PRO A 125 -9.98 -9.01 -4.97
CA PRO A 125 -10.66 -9.76 -3.92
C PRO A 125 -11.86 -10.52 -4.49
N LEU A 126 -12.08 -11.76 -4.05
CA LEU A 126 -13.14 -12.60 -4.64
C LEU A 126 -14.54 -11.97 -4.54
N HIS A 127 -14.84 -11.27 -3.44
CA HIS A 127 -16.13 -10.60 -3.27
C HIS A 127 -16.32 -9.48 -4.31
N GLU A 128 -15.26 -8.71 -4.60
CA GLU A 128 -15.25 -7.65 -5.60
C GLU A 128 -15.35 -8.24 -7.01
N LEU A 129 -14.61 -9.32 -7.29
CA LEU A 129 -14.68 -10.04 -8.57
C LEU A 129 -16.10 -10.54 -8.86
N LEU A 130 -16.76 -11.14 -7.87
CA LEU A 130 -18.13 -11.63 -8.00
C LEU A 130 -19.13 -10.48 -8.18
N ALA A 131 -18.98 -9.40 -7.42
CA ALA A 131 -19.83 -8.22 -7.53
C ALA A 131 -19.74 -7.58 -8.93
N GLN A 132 -18.52 -7.30 -9.40
CA GLN A 132 -18.27 -6.73 -10.74
C GLN A 132 -18.79 -7.64 -11.85
N ALA A 133 -18.58 -8.96 -11.73
CA ALA A 133 -19.06 -9.92 -12.71
C ALA A 133 -20.60 -9.98 -12.78
N VAL A 134 -21.31 -9.76 -11.67
CA VAL A 134 -22.78 -9.66 -11.65
C VAL A 134 -23.24 -8.32 -12.22
N GLU A 135 -22.61 -7.23 -11.81
CA GLU A 135 -22.95 -5.87 -12.26
C GLU A 135 -22.84 -5.72 -13.79
N ALA A 136 -21.89 -6.42 -14.41
CA ALA A 136 -21.70 -6.43 -15.87
C ALA A 136 -22.91 -6.95 -16.68
N PHE A 137 -23.80 -7.76 -16.10
CA PHE A 137 -25.01 -8.26 -16.78
C PHE A 137 -26.33 -7.93 -16.07
N ALA A 138 -26.28 -7.54 -14.79
CA ALA A 138 -27.43 -7.20 -13.96
C ALA A 138 -27.14 -5.94 -13.12
N PRO A 139 -27.04 -4.74 -13.73
CA PRO A 139 -26.70 -3.51 -13.02
C PRO A 139 -27.81 -3.03 -12.08
N ASN A 140 -29.08 -3.32 -12.37
CA ASN A 140 -30.21 -2.81 -11.59
C ASN A 140 -30.50 -3.67 -10.34
N GLU A 141 -30.98 -3.07 -9.24
CA GLU A 141 -31.30 -3.80 -7.99
C GLU A 141 -32.34 -4.92 -8.17
N GLY A 142 -33.29 -4.75 -9.10
CA GLY A 142 -34.33 -5.74 -9.37
C GLY A 142 -33.89 -6.95 -10.20
N GLU A 143 -32.70 -6.90 -10.81
CA GLU A 143 -32.17 -7.95 -11.70
C GLU A 143 -31.26 -8.90 -10.93
N ALA A 144 -31.32 -10.20 -11.27
CA ALA A 144 -30.54 -11.25 -10.63
C ALA A 144 -30.59 -11.23 -9.08
N ARG A 145 -31.71 -10.81 -8.50
CA ARG A 145 -31.87 -10.58 -7.06
C ARG A 145 -31.47 -11.79 -6.21
N ILE A 146 -31.90 -12.98 -6.61
CA ILE A 146 -31.56 -14.23 -5.91
C ILE A 146 -30.04 -14.43 -5.89
N LEU A 147 -29.34 -14.15 -6.99
CA LEU A 147 -27.89 -14.27 -7.05
C LEU A 147 -27.21 -13.22 -6.17
N LYS A 148 -27.64 -11.95 -6.25
CA LYS A 148 -27.11 -10.85 -5.42
C LYS A 148 -27.26 -11.14 -3.92
N ASP A 149 -28.45 -11.58 -3.49
CA ASP A 149 -28.75 -11.94 -2.10
C ASP A 149 -27.91 -13.11 -1.58
N ASN A 150 -27.33 -13.93 -2.47
CA ASN A 150 -26.59 -15.13 -2.12
C ASN A 150 -25.08 -15.06 -2.45
N LEU A 151 -24.53 -13.91 -2.86
CA LEU A 151 -23.10 -13.75 -3.12
C LEU A 151 -22.23 -14.06 -1.89
N LEU A 152 -22.64 -13.58 -0.70
CA LEU A 152 -21.93 -13.88 0.55
C LEU A 152 -21.95 -15.39 0.85
N ARG A 153 -23.06 -16.08 0.58
CA ARG A 153 -23.14 -17.54 0.75
C ARG A 153 -22.22 -18.27 -0.20
N LEU A 154 -22.12 -17.83 -1.46
CA LEU A 154 -21.17 -18.36 -2.43
C LEU A 154 -19.73 -18.19 -1.94
N GLN A 155 -19.38 -17.00 -1.45
CA GLN A 155 -18.06 -16.73 -0.89
C GLN A 155 -17.74 -17.64 0.29
N LEU A 156 -18.68 -17.85 1.22
CA LEU A 156 -18.50 -18.77 2.34
C LEU A 156 -18.34 -20.23 1.91
N ILE A 157 -19.04 -20.66 0.86
CA ILE A 157 -18.85 -22.00 0.26
C ILE A 157 -17.41 -22.12 -0.27
N ILE A 158 -16.93 -21.12 -1.01
CA ILE A 158 -15.58 -21.14 -1.57
C ILE A 158 -14.53 -21.13 -0.46
N ILE A 159 -14.68 -20.25 0.54
CA ILE A 159 -13.80 -20.22 1.72
C ILE A 159 -13.77 -21.59 2.39
N GLY A 160 -14.93 -22.22 2.62
CA GLY A 160 -14.99 -23.54 3.24
C GLY A 160 -14.29 -24.65 2.44
N LYS A 161 -14.24 -24.55 1.11
CA LYS A 161 -13.50 -25.50 0.26
C LYS A 161 -11.99 -25.28 0.27
N LEU A 162 -11.57 -24.01 0.38
CA LEU A 162 -10.16 -23.64 0.37
C LEU A 162 -9.55 -23.64 1.78
N HIS A 163 -10.38 -23.69 2.81
CA HIS A 163 -9.98 -23.63 4.21
C HIS A 163 -8.98 -24.75 4.54
N LEU A 164 -7.91 -24.39 5.26
CA LEU A 164 -6.81 -25.27 5.71
C LEU A 164 -5.87 -25.77 4.62
N VAL A 165 -6.05 -25.37 3.36
CA VAL A 165 -5.09 -25.70 2.30
C VAL A 165 -4.22 -24.50 2.00
N ASP A 166 -2.94 -24.62 2.38
CA ASP A 166 -1.94 -23.60 2.16
C ASP A 166 -1.31 -23.74 0.76
N ASP A 167 -2.12 -23.41 -0.27
CA ASP A 167 -1.73 -23.55 -1.67
C ASP A 167 -2.55 -22.61 -2.58
N THR A 168 -2.17 -22.57 -3.86
CA THR A 168 -2.89 -21.86 -4.91
C THR A 168 -3.81 -22.80 -5.69
N PHE A 169 -4.93 -22.26 -6.15
CA PHE A 169 -5.96 -23.03 -6.86
C PHE A 169 -6.28 -22.41 -8.20
N LYS A 170 -6.54 -23.24 -9.23
CA LYS A 170 -7.11 -22.72 -10.48
C LYS A 170 -8.49 -22.12 -10.17
N ALA A 171 -8.70 -20.86 -10.54
CA ALA A 171 -9.87 -20.11 -10.10
C ALA A 171 -11.18 -20.70 -10.64
N TYR A 172 -11.24 -20.89 -11.95
CA TYR A 172 -12.48 -21.27 -12.63
C TYR A 172 -13.08 -22.62 -12.18
N PRO A 173 -12.30 -23.72 -12.03
CA PRO A 173 -12.83 -24.99 -11.52
C PRO A 173 -13.48 -24.87 -10.13
N VAL A 174 -12.82 -24.15 -9.21
CA VAL A 174 -13.33 -23.95 -7.84
C VAL A 174 -14.64 -23.15 -7.85
N LEU A 175 -14.68 -22.07 -8.65
CA LEU A 175 -15.88 -21.25 -8.82
C LEU A 175 -17.04 -22.05 -9.41
N GLU A 176 -16.79 -22.84 -10.45
CA GLU A 176 -17.81 -23.65 -11.10
C GLU A 176 -18.41 -24.69 -10.16
N GLU A 177 -17.58 -25.40 -9.39
CA GLU A 177 -18.02 -26.39 -8.43
C GLU A 177 -18.81 -25.76 -7.28
N SER A 178 -18.35 -24.59 -6.78
CA SER A 178 -19.03 -23.88 -5.69
C SER A 178 -20.38 -23.31 -6.10
N LEU A 179 -20.54 -22.90 -7.36
CA LEU A 179 -21.83 -22.52 -7.93
C LEU A 179 -22.80 -23.72 -8.01
N LYS A 180 -22.32 -24.93 -8.33
CA LYS A 180 -23.15 -26.15 -8.31
C LYS A 180 -23.65 -26.45 -6.89
N ASP A 181 -22.78 -26.31 -5.90
CA ASP A 181 -23.15 -26.50 -4.49
C ASP A 181 -24.15 -25.44 -4.02
N LEU A 182 -24.01 -24.18 -4.44
CA LEU A 182 -24.96 -23.13 -4.10
C LEU A 182 -26.37 -23.46 -4.63
N VAL A 183 -26.47 -23.90 -5.90
CA VAL A 183 -27.75 -24.32 -6.50
C VAL A 183 -28.34 -25.49 -5.71
N ALA A 184 -27.52 -26.50 -5.40
CA ALA A 184 -27.96 -27.67 -4.64
C ALA A 184 -28.45 -27.30 -3.23
N LYS A 185 -27.78 -26.36 -2.56
CA LYS A 185 -28.13 -25.91 -1.19
C LYS A 185 -29.39 -25.05 -1.16
N LEU A 186 -29.59 -24.19 -2.15
CA LEU A 186 -30.77 -23.31 -2.19
C LEU A 186 -32.03 -24.06 -2.64
N ALA A 187 -31.89 -25.11 -3.45
CA ALA A 187 -32.97 -26.01 -3.88
C ALA A 187 -34.25 -25.27 -4.35
N ILE A 188 -34.06 -24.14 -5.07
CA ILE A 188 -35.15 -23.27 -5.53
C ILE A 188 -35.86 -23.97 -6.70
N GLY A 189 -37.17 -24.19 -6.58
CA GLY A 189 -38.00 -24.80 -7.62
C GLY A 189 -38.85 -23.78 -8.39
N GLY A 190 -39.39 -24.19 -9.53
CA GLY A 190 -40.31 -23.38 -10.35
C GLY A 190 -39.61 -22.31 -11.20
N GLY A 191 -40.36 -21.31 -11.66
CA GLY A 191 -39.86 -20.28 -12.58
C GLY A 191 -38.76 -19.38 -12.00
N GLU A 192 -38.72 -19.20 -10.67
CA GLU A 192 -37.63 -18.48 -9.98
C GLU A 192 -36.31 -19.29 -10.00
N GLY A 193 -36.39 -20.62 -9.94
CA GLY A 193 -35.23 -21.50 -10.09
C GLY A 193 -34.64 -21.47 -11.49
N GLU A 194 -35.49 -21.50 -12.53
CA GLU A 194 -35.06 -21.37 -13.93
C GLU A 194 -34.39 -20.02 -14.21
N ALA A 195 -34.95 -18.92 -13.65
CA ALA A 195 -34.33 -17.60 -13.74
C ALA A 195 -32.96 -17.56 -13.03
N PHE A 196 -32.87 -18.11 -11.82
CA PHE A 196 -31.62 -18.18 -11.08
C PHE A 196 -30.52 -19.00 -11.80
N GLU A 197 -30.89 -20.12 -12.43
CA GLU A 197 -29.95 -20.91 -13.24
C GLU A 197 -29.47 -20.14 -14.47
N GLN A 198 -30.33 -19.33 -15.10
CA GLN A 198 -29.94 -18.45 -16.20
C GLN A 198 -28.98 -17.36 -15.71
N ASP A 199 -29.24 -16.75 -14.55
CA ASP A 199 -28.34 -15.76 -13.94
C ASP A 199 -26.96 -16.35 -13.65
N ILE A 200 -26.90 -17.59 -13.13
CA ILE A 200 -25.63 -18.32 -12.93
C ILE A 200 -24.93 -18.58 -14.26
N ALA A 201 -25.66 -18.94 -15.31
CA ALA A 201 -25.06 -19.15 -16.63
C ALA A 201 -24.48 -17.85 -17.22
N GLN A 202 -25.11 -16.70 -16.94
CA GLN A 202 -24.57 -15.38 -17.30
C GLN A 202 -23.33 -15.04 -16.47
N LEU A 203 -23.36 -15.25 -15.15
CA LEU A 203 -22.20 -15.07 -14.28
C LEU A 203 -21.00 -15.89 -14.77
N LYS A 204 -21.21 -17.16 -15.12
CA LYS A 204 -20.14 -18.03 -15.66
C LYS A 204 -19.50 -17.50 -16.93
N LYS A 205 -20.23 -16.72 -17.75
CA LYS A 205 -19.68 -16.11 -18.97
C LYS A 205 -18.77 -14.92 -18.65
N GLN A 206 -19.08 -14.18 -17.58
CA GLN A 206 -18.29 -13.01 -17.14
C GLN A 206 -17.07 -13.37 -16.29
N LEU A 207 -17.10 -14.51 -15.59
CA LEU A 207 -15.97 -14.94 -14.76
C LEU A 207 -14.71 -15.28 -15.59
N PRO A 208 -13.51 -14.88 -15.11
CA PRO A 208 -12.25 -15.18 -15.78
C PRO A 208 -12.03 -16.70 -15.86
N LYS A 209 -11.59 -17.18 -17.04
CA LYS A 209 -11.31 -18.61 -17.28
C LYS A 209 -9.94 -19.04 -16.78
N THR A 210 -9.05 -18.08 -16.63
CA THR A 210 -7.64 -18.20 -16.27
C THR A 210 -7.36 -17.49 -14.93
N GLY A 211 -6.14 -17.64 -14.43
CA GLY A 211 -5.75 -17.11 -13.12
C GLY A 211 -5.96 -18.08 -11.94
N VAL A 212 -5.46 -17.65 -10.79
CA VAL A 212 -5.39 -18.46 -9.57
C VAL A 212 -6.13 -17.79 -8.42
N LEU A 213 -6.79 -18.59 -7.59
CA LEU A 213 -7.33 -18.18 -6.31
C LEU A 213 -6.30 -18.49 -5.22
N ILE A 214 -6.04 -17.49 -4.39
CA ILE A 214 -5.15 -17.57 -3.25
C ILE A 214 -6.02 -17.41 -2.00
N PRO A 215 -6.18 -18.45 -1.17
CA PRO A 215 -6.87 -18.32 0.11
C PRO A 215 -6.04 -17.51 1.10
N PHE A 216 -6.68 -17.06 2.18
CA PHE A 216 -5.93 -16.56 3.31
C PHE A 216 -5.17 -17.72 3.95
N SER A 217 -3.84 -17.67 3.89
CA SER A 217 -2.97 -18.69 4.43
C SER A 217 -1.69 -18.11 5.03
N THR A 218 -0.95 -18.91 5.79
CA THR A 218 0.37 -18.53 6.31
C THR A 218 1.30 -18.14 5.15
N HIS A 219 1.30 -18.88 4.04
CA HIS A 219 2.15 -18.57 2.90
C HIS A 219 1.49 -17.67 1.83
N ALA A 220 0.30 -17.12 2.09
CA ALA A 220 -0.40 -16.26 1.13
C ALA A 220 0.46 -15.10 0.61
N PRO A 221 1.24 -14.35 1.43
CA PRO A 221 2.13 -13.32 0.92
C PRO A 221 3.18 -13.84 -0.08
N LEU A 222 3.69 -15.06 0.13
CA LEU A 222 4.67 -15.69 -0.76
C LEU A 222 4.03 -16.18 -2.07
N HIS A 223 2.80 -16.71 -2.01
CA HIS A 223 2.04 -17.07 -3.20
C HIS A 223 1.67 -15.84 -4.05
N LEU A 224 1.26 -14.74 -3.41
CA LEU A 224 0.99 -13.46 -4.08
C LEU A 224 2.25 -12.94 -4.78
N LEU A 225 3.40 -12.99 -4.10
CA LEU A 225 4.70 -12.64 -4.66
C LEU A 225 5.08 -13.51 -5.87
N ALA A 226 4.93 -14.83 -5.76
CA ALA A 226 5.26 -15.75 -6.84
C ALA A 226 4.44 -15.47 -8.11
N CYS A 227 3.14 -15.21 -7.96
CA CYS A 227 2.27 -14.83 -9.08
C CYS A 227 2.67 -13.48 -9.69
N TYR A 228 3.02 -12.51 -8.84
CA TYR A 228 3.49 -11.20 -9.30
C TYR A 228 4.83 -11.28 -10.07
N LEU A 229 5.79 -12.06 -9.59
CA LEU A 229 7.09 -12.24 -10.23
C LEU A 229 6.98 -12.75 -11.67
N ASN A 230 6.17 -13.80 -11.86
CA ASN A 230 5.95 -14.41 -13.16
C ASN A 230 5.35 -13.40 -14.16
N SER A 231 4.30 -12.68 -13.74
CA SER A 231 3.65 -11.67 -14.59
C SER A 231 4.53 -10.44 -14.88
N HIS A 232 5.28 -9.96 -13.90
CA HIS A 232 6.15 -8.78 -14.04
C HIS A 232 7.30 -9.01 -15.03
N LEU A 233 8.01 -10.13 -14.91
CA LEU A 233 9.21 -10.39 -15.70
C LEU A 233 8.92 -10.73 -17.17
N SER A 234 7.84 -11.44 -17.46
CA SER A 234 7.45 -11.75 -18.84
C SER A 234 7.30 -10.48 -19.67
N ARG A 235 6.67 -9.45 -19.10
CA ARG A 235 6.44 -8.16 -19.76
C ARG A 235 7.75 -7.46 -20.14
N GLU A 236 8.70 -7.38 -19.21
CA GLU A 236 9.98 -6.67 -19.42
C GLU A 236 10.89 -7.42 -20.42
N ARG A 237 10.80 -8.76 -20.46
CA ARG A 237 11.70 -9.61 -21.24
C ARG A 237 11.28 -9.82 -22.70
N SER A 238 9.98 -9.73 -23.01
CA SER A 238 9.46 -10.08 -24.34
C SER A 238 10.11 -9.26 -25.47
N SER A 239 10.23 -7.94 -25.30
CA SER A 239 10.87 -7.06 -26.31
C SER A 239 12.36 -7.34 -26.45
N LEU A 240 13.08 -7.41 -25.33
CA LEU A 240 14.52 -7.65 -25.32
C LEU A 240 14.88 -9.00 -25.96
N ARG A 241 14.10 -10.05 -25.67
CA ARG A 241 14.31 -11.38 -26.25
C ARG A 241 14.20 -11.32 -27.77
N ALA A 242 13.19 -10.62 -28.30
CA ALA A 242 13.01 -10.45 -29.74
C ALA A 242 14.17 -9.68 -30.38
N GLU A 243 14.66 -8.62 -29.73
CA GLU A 243 15.81 -7.85 -30.21
C GLU A 243 17.10 -8.68 -30.26
N ILE A 244 17.38 -9.45 -29.21
CA ILE A 244 18.56 -10.34 -29.18
C ILE A 244 18.49 -11.36 -30.31
N HIS A 245 17.33 -11.98 -30.52
CA HIS A 245 17.15 -12.95 -31.61
C HIS A 245 17.33 -12.31 -32.99
N SER A 246 16.76 -11.12 -33.20
CA SER A 246 16.93 -10.38 -34.46
C SER A 246 18.39 -10.03 -34.73
N LEU A 247 19.12 -9.56 -33.71
CA LEU A 247 20.55 -9.26 -33.83
C LEU A 247 21.36 -10.52 -34.14
N LEU A 248 21.05 -11.64 -33.48
CA LEU A 248 21.73 -12.91 -33.67
C LEU A 248 21.59 -13.40 -35.12
N ILE A 249 20.40 -13.27 -35.72
CA ILE A 249 20.18 -13.56 -37.15
C ILE A 249 21.05 -12.66 -38.02
N ARG A 250 21.02 -11.33 -37.81
CA ARG A 250 21.82 -10.37 -38.59
C ARG A 250 23.32 -10.65 -38.53
N LEU A 251 23.85 -10.98 -37.35
CA LEU A 251 25.26 -11.30 -37.17
C LEU A 251 25.66 -12.62 -37.83
N LYS A 252 24.78 -13.65 -37.76
CA LYS A 252 24.99 -14.92 -38.48
C LYS A 252 24.98 -14.72 -39.99
N ASP A 253 24.07 -13.92 -40.51
CA ASP A 253 24.02 -13.58 -41.94
C ASP A 253 25.32 -12.89 -42.39
N LEU A 254 25.86 -11.96 -41.57
CA LEU A 254 27.15 -11.33 -41.83
C LEU A 254 28.30 -12.35 -41.87
N LEU A 255 28.32 -13.32 -40.95
CA LEU A 255 29.33 -14.39 -40.96
C LEU A 255 29.18 -15.30 -42.18
N THR A 256 27.96 -15.63 -42.59
CA THR A 256 27.70 -16.42 -43.81
C THR A 256 28.19 -15.70 -45.06
N VAL A 257 27.85 -14.41 -45.22
CA VAL A 257 28.33 -13.58 -46.34
C VAL A 257 29.87 -13.51 -46.35
N GLU A 258 30.51 -13.43 -45.18
CA GLU A 258 31.97 -13.37 -45.09
C GLU A 258 32.64 -14.72 -45.43
N GLN A 259 32.01 -15.85 -45.07
CA GLN A 259 32.46 -17.17 -45.50
C GLN A 259 32.42 -17.31 -47.03
N GLU A 260 31.38 -16.80 -47.68
CA GLU A 260 31.23 -16.81 -49.15
C GLU A 260 32.29 -15.96 -49.88
N LYS A 261 32.84 -14.93 -49.24
CA LYS A 261 33.93 -14.10 -49.80
C LYS A 261 35.31 -14.74 -49.71
N ARG A 262 35.51 -15.75 -48.86
CA ARG A 262 36.85 -16.33 -48.65
C ARG A 262 37.31 -17.10 -49.89
N PRO A 263 38.62 -17.06 -50.23
CA PRO A 263 39.17 -17.64 -51.45
C PRO A 263 39.01 -19.18 -51.60
N GLY A 264 38.48 -19.88 -50.59
CA GLY A 264 38.10 -21.31 -50.68
C GLY A 264 36.63 -21.59 -51.04
N ALA A 265 35.74 -20.61 -50.94
CA ALA A 265 34.30 -20.75 -51.24
C ALA A 265 34.00 -20.84 -52.74
N GLN A 266 34.95 -20.43 -53.58
CA GLN A 266 34.88 -20.54 -55.04
C GLN A 266 35.56 -21.83 -55.57
N SER A 267 36.02 -22.72 -54.69
CA SER A 267 36.59 -24.01 -55.12
C SER A 267 35.53 -24.90 -55.76
N ALA A 268 35.92 -25.68 -56.77
CA ALA A 268 35.02 -26.56 -57.51
C ALA A 268 34.26 -27.53 -56.59
N GLU A 269 34.90 -28.04 -55.52
CA GLU A 269 34.28 -28.92 -54.51
C GLU A 269 33.16 -28.22 -53.71
N HIS A 270 33.32 -26.93 -53.36
CA HIS A 270 32.29 -26.15 -52.65
C HIS A 270 31.13 -25.74 -53.57
N LEU A 271 31.41 -25.39 -54.82
CA LEU A 271 30.37 -25.11 -55.82
C LEU A 271 29.54 -26.37 -56.14
N GLN A 272 30.19 -27.54 -56.18
CA GLN A 272 29.55 -28.81 -56.42
C GLN A 272 28.67 -29.27 -55.24
N SER A 273 29.04 -28.95 -53.99
CA SER A 273 28.22 -29.27 -52.81
C SER A 273 27.01 -28.35 -52.66
N GLY A 274 27.13 -27.07 -52.99
CA GLY A 274 26.03 -26.09 -52.94
C GLY A 274 25.07 -26.13 -54.14
N LEU A 275 25.56 -26.47 -55.34
CA LEU A 275 24.79 -26.54 -56.60
C LEU A 275 24.73 -27.97 -57.16
N GLY A 276 24.72 -28.98 -56.29
CA GLY A 276 24.76 -30.40 -56.69
C GLY A 276 23.66 -30.83 -57.66
N PHE A 277 22.52 -30.13 -57.67
CA PHE A 277 21.42 -30.34 -58.62
C PHE A 277 21.75 -29.98 -60.08
N ALA A 278 22.79 -29.18 -60.31
CA ALA A 278 23.21 -28.72 -61.64
C ALA A 278 24.46 -29.45 -62.18
N SER A 279 24.88 -30.51 -61.49
CA SER A 279 26.12 -31.25 -61.79
C SER A 279 26.16 -31.93 -63.16
N GLU A 280 25.00 -32.19 -63.78
CA GLU A 280 24.92 -32.70 -65.16
C GLU A 280 24.99 -31.59 -66.24
N PHE A 281 24.87 -30.31 -65.84
CA PHE A 281 24.77 -29.17 -66.78
C PHE A 281 25.91 -28.15 -66.66
N LEU A 282 26.72 -28.20 -65.60
CA LEU A 282 27.81 -27.24 -65.34
C LEU A 282 29.12 -27.97 -65.01
N ASN A 283 30.22 -27.54 -65.64
CA ASN A 283 31.57 -27.95 -65.28
C ASN A 283 32.11 -27.00 -64.19
N PHE A 284 32.08 -27.43 -62.93
CA PHE A 284 32.44 -26.60 -61.78
C PHE A 284 33.92 -26.20 -61.72
N ASP A 285 34.82 -26.97 -62.37
CA ASP A 285 36.24 -26.60 -62.51
C ASP A 285 36.42 -25.41 -63.46
N GLU A 286 35.65 -25.35 -64.56
CA GLU A 286 35.68 -24.21 -65.49
C GLU A 286 34.97 -22.99 -64.89
N LEU A 287 33.87 -23.20 -64.15
CA LEU A 287 33.09 -22.13 -63.54
C LEU A 287 33.89 -21.40 -62.44
N SER A 288 34.65 -22.16 -61.64
CA SER A 288 35.63 -21.63 -60.68
C SER A 288 36.71 -20.78 -61.36
N ALA A 289 37.14 -21.13 -62.58
CA ALA A 289 38.16 -20.40 -63.34
C ALA A 289 37.65 -19.13 -64.04
N VAL A 290 36.34 -19.02 -64.28
CA VAL A 290 35.71 -17.85 -64.96
C VAL A 290 35.14 -16.83 -63.97
N LEU A 291 34.85 -17.23 -62.72
CA LEU A 291 34.45 -16.29 -61.68
C LEU A 291 35.55 -15.24 -61.49
N PRO A 292 35.25 -13.93 -61.61
CA PRO A 292 36.24 -12.90 -61.35
C PRO A 292 36.76 -13.09 -59.92
N ALA A 293 38.08 -13.00 -59.72
CA ALA A 293 38.69 -12.86 -58.41
C ALA A 293 38.14 -11.56 -57.79
N GLY A 294 36.97 -11.66 -57.17
CA GLY A 294 36.13 -10.52 -56.84
C GLY A 294 36.78 -9.69 -55.75
N GLY A 295 36.97 -8.40 -56.03
CA GLY A 295 37.39 -7.36 -55.10
C GLY A 295 36.39 -7.06 -53.99
N ALA A 296 35.87 -8.09 -53.32
CA ALA A 296 35.23 -7.94 -52.03
C ALA A 296 36.33 -7.79 -50.99
N GLU A 297 36.43 -6.61 -50.37
CA GLU A 297 37.31 -6.40 -49.24
C GLU A 297 36.89 -7.36 -48.11
N VAL A 298 37.79 -8.27 -47.78
CA VAL A 298 37.60 -9.28 -46.73
C VAL A 298 37.64 -8.57 -45.39
N MET A 299 36.75 -8.95 -44.49
CA MET A 299 36.69 -8.42 -43.14
C MET A 299 38.02 -8.67 -42.40
N PRO A 300 38.55 -7.68 -41.65
CA PRO A 300 39.71 -7.89 -40.79
C PRO A 300 39.48 -9.07 -39.82
N GLU A 301 40.50 -9.90 -39.64
CA GLU A 301 40.40 -11.13 -38.83
C GLU A 301 39.97 -10.82 -37.38
N GLU A 302 40.46 -9.72 -36.80
CA GLU A 302 40.07 -9.25 -35.46
C GLU A 302 38.57 -8.95 -35.35
N ARG A 303 37.95 -8.41 -36.42
CA ARG A 303 36.52 -8.13 -36.45
C ARG A 303 35.72 -9.43 -36.56
N LEU A 304 36.17 -10.36 -37.38
CA LEU A 304 35.52 -11.67 -37.53
C LEU A 304 35.54 -12.46 -36.22
N GLN A 305 36.69 -12.57 -35.57
CA GLN A 305 36.82 -13.23 -34.25
C GLN A 305 35.91 -12.58 -33.20
N ARG A 306 35.79 -11.24 -33.23
CA ARG A 306 34.91 -10.51 -32.32
C ARG A 306 33.44 -10.82 -32.59
N ILE A 307 32.99 -10.85 -33.84
CA ILE A 307 31.61 -11.20 -34.19
C ILE A 307 31.29 -12.66 -33.81
N GLU A 308 32.21 -13.60 -34.06
CA GLU A 308 32.06 -15.00 -33.65
C GLU A 308 31.89 -15.13 -32.13
N GLN A 309 32.72 -14.42 -31.35
CA GLN A 309 32.61 -14.40 -29.89
C GLN A 309 31.30 -13.76 -29.40
N ILE A 310 30.83 -12.69 -30.06
CA ILE A 310 29.55 -12.07 -29.75
C ILE A 310 28.40 -13.05 -29.98
N VAL A 311 28.37 -13.73 -31.14
CA VAL A 311 27.33 -14.72 -31.46
C VAL A 311 27.33 -15.84 -30.42
N ALA A 312 28.50 -16.40 -30.09
CA ALA A 312 28.61 -17.46 -29.08
C ALA A 312 28.11 -17.01 -27.69
N THR A 313 28.28 -15.74 -27.35
CA THR A 313 27.79 -15.17 -26.08
C THR A 313 26.27 -14.92 -26.12
N LEU A 314 25.74 -14.39 -27.23
CA LEU A 314 24.32 -14.11 -27.40
C LEU A 314 23.47 -15.39 -27.47
N GLU A 315 24.03 -16.51 -27.95
CA GLU A 315 23.38 -17.82 -27.89
C GLU A 315 23.14 -18.32 -26.47
N GLN A 316 23.85 -17.78 -25.47
CA GLN A 316 23.65 -18.07 -24.05
C GLN A 316 22.61 -17.15 -23.38
N ALA A 317 21.92 -16.28 -24.13
CA ALA A 317 20.95 -15.34 -23.56
C ALA A 317 19.79 -16.03 -22.83
N ASP A 318 19.23 -17.09 -23.41
CA ASP A 318 18.12 -17.84 -22.82
C ASP A 318 18.44 -18.41 -21.42
N PRO A 319 19.50 -19.21 -21.22
CA PRO A 319 19.84 -19.73 -19.89
C PRO A 319 20.29 -18.65 -18.89
N ILE A 320 20.83 -17.52 -19.36
CA ILE A 320 21.31 -16.45 -18.47
C ILE A 320 20.16 -15.54 -18.00
N LEU A 321 19.23 -15.18 -18.89
CA LEU A 321 18.18 -14.20 -18.62
C LEU A 321 16.76 -14.77 -18.67
N PHE A 322 16.42 -15.59 -19.66
CA PHE A 322 15.02 -15.86 -20.01
C PHE A 322 14.45 -17.16 -19.41
N ASN A 323 15.29 -18.13 -19.05
CA ASN A 323 14.86 -19.40 -18.46
C ASN A 323 14.81 -19.39 -16.93
N THR A 324 15.17 -18.26 -16.29
CA THR A 324 15.18 -18.12 -14.84
C THR A 324 14.37 -16.90 -14.44
N ASP A 325 13.32 -17.10 -13.65
CA ASP A 325 12.48 -16.00 -13.18
C ASP A 325 13.20 -15.25 -12.07
N ALA A 326 13.58 -15.93 -10.99
CA ALA A 326 14.31 -15.32 -9.89
C ALA A 326 15.36 -16.27 -9.29
N ILE A 327 16.25 -15.71 -8.48
CA ILE A 327 17.14 -16.48 -7.61
C ILE A 327 16.66 -16.29 -6.16
N LEU A 328 16.11 -17.34 -5.56
CA LEU A 328 15.62 -17.33 -4.19
C LEU A 328 16.70 -17.88 -3.25
N LEU A 329 17.11 -17.05 -2.31
CA LEU A 329 18.03 -17.39 -1.24
C LEU A 329 17.26 -17.50 0.06
N LEU A 330 17.22 -18.71 0.60
CA LEU A 330 16.48 -19.02 1.81
C LEU A 330 17.43 -19.03 3.01
N GLY A 331 17.12 -18.25 4.03
CA GLY A 331 17.78 -18.33 5.33
C GLY A 331 17.59 -19.73 5.96
N HIS A 332 18.60 -20.20 6.70
CA HIS A 332 18.67 -21.58 7.18
C HIS A 332 17.42 -22.07 7.93
N ARG A 333 16.87 -21.24 8.83
CA ARG A 333 15.65 -21.56 9.60
C ARG A 333 14.40 -21.63 8.71
N LEU A 334 14.22 -20.64 7.84
CA LEU A 334 13.03 -20.56 6.99
C LEU A 334 12.95 -21.73 6.02
N GLY A 335 14.05 -22.08 5.34
CA GLY A 335 14.04 -23.22 4.41
C GLY A 335 13.92 -24.58 5.10
N SER A 336 14.10 -24.67 6.43
CA SER A 336 13.94 -25.91 7.20
C SER A 336 12.62 -26.02 7.97
N GLN A 337 11.95 -24.89 8.27
CA GLN A 337 10.72 -24.86 9.08
C GLN A 337 9.46 -24.49 8.30
N LEU A 338 9.55 -23.68 7.24
CA LEU A 338 8.40 -23.39 6.39
C LEU A 338 8.05 -24.65 5.58
N SER A 339 6.83 -25.14 5.73
CA SER A 339 6.29 -26.30 5.01
C SER A 339 5.92 -26.01 3.55
N LEU A 340 6.34 -24.86 3.01
CA LEU A 340 6.09 -24.47 1.63
C LEU A 340 6.88 -25.34 0.66
N ASN A 341 6.19 -25.89 -0.36
CA ASN A 341 6.87 -26.50 -1.49
C ASN A 341 7.44 -25.41 -2.41
N TRP A 342 8.67 -24.99 -2.15
CA TRP A 342 9.35 -23.91 -2.87
C TRP A 342 9.41 -24.14 -4.39
N GLN A 343 9.67 -25.38 -4.83
CA GLN A 343 9.75 -25.70 -6.26
C GLN A 343 8.38 -25.58 -6.94
N LYS A 344 7.30 -25.91 -6.23
CA LYS A 344 5.93 -25.73 -6.75
C LYS A 344 5.53 -24.25 -6.78
N ALA A 345 5.87 -23.50 -5.74
CA ALA A 345 5.54 -22.07 -5.64
C ALA A 345 6.35 -21.22 -6.63
N PHE A 346 7.62 -21.57 -6.87
CA PHE A 346 8.54 -20.84 -7.76
C PHE A 346 9.15 -21.78 -8.81
N PRO A 347 8.36 -22.26 -9.79
CA PRO A 347 8.75 -23.35 -10.69
C PRO A 347 9.95 -23.05 -11.61
N HIS A 348 10.16 -21.79 -11.97
CA HIS A 348 11.24 -21.35 -12.87
C HIS A 348 12.33 -20.56 -12.14
N SER A 349 12.40 -20.67 -10.81
CA SER A 349 13.41 -19.99 -10.02
C SER A 349 14.52 -20.93 -9.59
N VAL A 350 15.73 -20.39 -9.43
CA VAL A 350 16.84 -21.10 -8.79
C VAL A 350 16.71 -20.90 -7.29
N ILE A 351 16.65 -22.00 -6.53
CA ILE A 351 16.51 -21.96 -5.07
C ILE A 351 17.83 -22.41 -4.45
N GLU A 352 18.42 -21.56 -3.60
CA GLU A 352 19.63 -21.88 -2.86
C GLU A 352 19.42 -21.59 -1.37
N MET A 353 20.07 -22.38 -0.51
CA MET A 353 20.02 -22.24 0.93
C MET A 353 21.27 -21.52 1.42
N ALA A 354 21.10 -20.47 2.22
CA ALA A 354 22.21 -19.83 2.90
C ALA A 354 22.60 -20.62 4.16
N ALA A 355 23.89 -20.59 4.50
CA ALA A 355 24.37 -21.08 5.79
C ALA A 355 23.86 -20.16 6.91
N GLU A 356 23.72 -20.71 8.11
CA GLU A 356 23.28 -19.96 9.30
C GLU A 356 24.22 -18.77 9.55
N GLY A 357 23.64 -17.57 9.70
CA GLY A 357 24.39 -16.34 9.93
C GLY A 357 25.11 -15.77 8.70
N GLN A 358 24.84 -16.28 7.49
CA GLN A 358 25.51 -15.85 6.25
C GLN A 358 24.52 -15.50 5.13
N SER A 359 23.27 -15.21 5.46
CA SER A 359 22.20 -14.97 4.49
C SER A 359 22.47 -13.73 3.64
N CYS A 360 22.81 -12.60 4.27
CA CYS A 360 23.11 -11.35 3.56
C CYS A 360 24.40 -11.45 2.71
N THR A 361 25.44 -12.08 3.25
CA THR A 361 26.73 -12.26 2.56
C THR A 361 26.59 -13.16 1.33
N THR A 362 25.85 -14.26 1.45
CA THR A 362 25.54 -15.15 0.32
C THR A 362 24.75 -14.40 -0.75
N ALA A 363 23.77 -13.58 -0.35
CA ALA A 363 22.98 -12.78 -1.29
C ALA A 363 23.80 -11.81 -2.12
N MET A 364 24.76 -11.11 -1.50
CA MET A 364 25.67 -10.23 -2.24
C MET A 364 26.56 -11.00 -3.22
N ALA A 365 27.10 -12.16 -2.82
CA ALA A 365 27.97 -12.97 -3.66
C ALA A 365 27.22 -13.55 -4.88
N VAL A 366 26.01 -14.08 -4.67
CA VAL A 366 25.15 -14.60 -5.74
C VAL A 366 24.74 -13.48 -6.69
N PHE A 367 24.40 -12.30 -6.17
CA PHE A 367 24.11 -11.13 -7.00
C PHE A 367 25.30 -10.77 -7.91
N ASP A 368 26.50 -10.65 -7.34
CA ASP A 368 27.70 -10.28 -8.10
C ASP A 368 27.98 -11.30 -9.21
N GLN A 369 27.91 -12.60 -8.92
CA GLN A 369 28.12 -13.66 -9.90
C GLN A 369 27.12 -13.59 -11.07
N ARG A 370 25.85 -13.34 -10.77
CA ARG A 370 24.77 -13.29 -11.77
C ARG A 370 24.89 -12.04 -12.65
N MET A 371 25.19 -10.91 -12.03
CA MET A 371 25.40 -9.66 -12.74
C MET A 371 26.67 -9.68 -13.60
N GLU A 372 27.71 -10.41 -13.21
CA GLU A 372 28.89 -10.62 -14.06
C GLU A 372 28.55 -11.37 -15.35
N ALA A 373 27.70 -12.41 -15.27
CA ALA A 373 27.22 -13.13 -16.44
C ALA A 373 26.32 -12.26 -17.33
N ALA A 374 25.41 -11.49 -16.73
CA ALA A 374 24.55 -10.55 -17.46
C ALA A 374 25.38 -9.42 -18.12
N ALA A 375 26.44 -8.93 -17.48
CA ALA A 375 27.29 -7.88 -18.03
C ALA A 375 28.04 -8.34 -19.28
N ARG A 376 28.56 -9.58 -19.28
CA ARG A 376 29.13 -10.17 -20.49
C ARG A 376 28.13 -10.23 -21.64
N LEU A 377 26.88 -10.61 -21.34
CA LEU A 377 25.81 -10.72 -22.33
C LEU A 377 25.40 -9.35 -22.88
N PHE A 378 25.12 -8.37 -22.03
CA PHE A 378 24.73 -7.03 -22.48
C PHE A 378 25.87 -6.27 -23.16
N GLY A 379 27.11 -6.47 -22.71
CA GLY A 379 28.30 -5.99 -23.40
C GLY A 379 28.38 -6.56 -24.82
N ALA A 380 28.20 -7.88 -24.98
CA ALA A 380 28.15 -8.52 -26.29
C ALA A 380 26.96 -8.03 -27.14
N PHE A 381 25.78 -7.80 -26.55
CA PHE A 381 24.60 -7.29 -27.24
C PHE A 381 24.82 -5.89 -27.82
N ARG A 382 25.29 -4.94 -27.00
CA ARG A 382 25.58 -3.57 -27.44
C ARG A 382 26.71 -3.54 -28.47
N MET A 383 27.77 -4.32 -28.24
CA MET A 383 28.86 -4.47 -29.20
C MET A 383 28.39 -5.09 -30.52
N GLY A 384 27.52 -6.09 -30.46
CA GLY A 384 26.89 -6.71 -31.62
C GLY A 384 26.06 -5.73 -32.43
N LYS A 385 25.27 -4.86 -31.79
CA LYS A 385 24.55 -3.77 -32.48
C LYS A 385 25.51 -2.87 -33.26
N LEU A 386 26.60 -2.43 -32.62
CA LEU A 386 27.64 -1.62 -33.26
C LEU A 386 28.32 -2.34 -34.43
N GLU A 387 28.59 -3.63 -34.30
CA GLU A 387 29.21 -4.43 -35.36
C GLU A 387 28.29 -4.67 -36.56
N ALA A 388 27.01 -4.95 -36.29
CA ALA A 388 26.00 -5.18 -37.32
C ALA A 388 25.73 -3.92 -38.15
N ASP A 389 25.88 -2.74 -37.55
CA ASP A 389 25.74 -1.44 -38.21
C ASP A 389 27.08 -0.85 -38.71
N ASN A 390 28.19 -1.59 -38.54
CA ASN A 390 29.54 -1.15 -38.92
C ASN A 390 30.00 0.17 -38.24
N HIS A 391 29.53 0.42 -37.02
CA HIS A 391 29.84 1.59 -36.20
C HIS A 391 30.85 1.31 -35.07
N TYR A 392 31.40 0.10 -34.99
CA TYR A 392 32.36 -0.24 -33.94
C TYR A 392 33.73 0.44 -34.18
N LEU A 393 34.16 1.26 -33.22
CA LEU A 393 35.46 1.93 -33.21
C LEU A 393 36.37 1.29 -32.15
N PRO A 394 37.42 0.53 -32.53
CA PRO A 394 38.29 -0.16 -31.58
C PRO A 394 38.92 0.76 -30.53
N GLU A 395 39.35 1.96 -30.93
CA GLU A 395 40.01 2.94 -30.04
C GLU A 395 39.09 3.47 -28.93
N ALA A 396 37.77 3.53 -29.16
CA ALA A 396 36.82 4.07 -28.20
C ALA A 396 36.07 2.96 -27.44
N HIS A 397 35.73 1.86 -28.12
CA HIS A 397 34.81 0.86 -27.57
C HIS A 397 35.52 -0.30 -26.87
N SER A 398 36.76 -0.64 -27.26
CA SER A 398 37.43 -1.82 -26.69
C SER A 398 37.68 -1.67 -25.19
N GLU A 399 38.18 -0.51 -24.75
CA GLU A 399 38.45 -0.25 -23.34
C GLU A 399 37.16 -0.14 -22.52
N PHE A 400 36.10 0.46 -23.10
CA PHE A 400 34.78 0.54 -22.48
C PHE A 400 34.20 -0.85 -22.21
N PHE A 401 34.15 -1.73 -23.22
CA PHE A 401 33.58 -3.07 -23.08
C PHE A 401 34.46 -4.01 -22.23
N ALA A 402 35.77 -3.75 -22.11
CA ALA A 402 36.65 -4.50 -21.22
C ALA A 402 36.33 -4.29 -19.73
N HIS A 403 35.76 -3.14 -19.37
CA HIS A 403 35.37 -2.80 -17.99
C HIS A 403 33.86 -2.68 -17.83
N PHE A 404 33.09 -3.28 -18.73
CA PHE A 404 31.64 -3.18 -18.72
C PHE A 404 31.06 -3.98 -17.55
N ASP A 405 30.33 -3.29 -16.67
CA ASP A 405 29.74 -3.88 -15.47
C ASP A 405 28.25 -3.53 -15.33
N TRP A 406 27.59 -4.14 -14.35
CA TRP A 406 26.15 -3.96 -14.13
C TRP A 406 25.75 -2.53 -13.76
N ARG A 407 26.67 -1.69 -13.28
CA ARG A 407 26.38 -0.29 -12.94
C ARG A 407 26.15 0.55 -14.19
N GLN A 408 26.49 0.03 -15.36
CA GLN A 408 26.31 0.68 -16.66
C GLN A 408 25.09 0.16 -17.43
N PHE A 409 24.30 -0.72 -16.80
CA PHE A 409 23.03 -1.17 -17.37
C PHE A 409 22.04 -0.01 -17.46
N THR A 410 21.24 -0.05 -18.51
CA THR A 410 20.01 0.76 -18.57
C THR A 410 18.97 0.20 -17.62
N ASN A 411 17.94 1.01 -17.31
CA ASN A 411 16.82 0.56 -16.49
C ASN A 411 16.12 -0.67 -17.09
N GLU A 412 16.00 -0.73 -18.43
CA GLU A 412 15.39 -1.86 -19.15
C GLU A 412 16.25 -3.14 -19.03
N GLU A 413 17.57 -3.02 -19.21
CA GLU A 413 18.49 -4.16 -19.04
C GLU A 413 18.49 -4.68 -17.59
N MET A 414 18.46 -3.77 -16.60
CA MET A 414 18.37 -4.15 -15.19
C MET A 414 17.03 -4.80 -14.84
N ALA A 415 15.91 -4.28 -15.37
CA ALA A 415 14.57 -4.84 -15.16
C ALA A 415 14.42 -6.24 -15.80
N ALA A 416 15.13 -6.50 -16.90
CA ALA A 416 15.14 -7.81 -17.54
C ALA A 416 15.93 -8.87 -16.77
N CYS A 417 16.90 -8.48 -15.94
CA CYS A 417 17.70 -9.42 -15.14
C CYS A 417 16.82 -10.18 -14.12
N PRO A 418 17.04 -11.49 -13.92
CA PRO A 418 16.42 -12.21 -12.81
C PRO A 418 16.77 -11.57 -11.46
N PRO A 419 15.79 -11.14 -10.65
CA PRO A 419 16.07 -10.55 -9.34
C PRO A 419 16.62 -11.58 -8.36
N VAL A 420 17.53 -11.12 -7.49
CA VAL A 420 17.99 -11.89 -6.33
C VAL A 420 17.09 -11.57 -5.14
N LEU A 421 16.39 -12.59 -4.65
CA LEU A 421 15.45 -12.51 -3.54
C LEU A 421 16.07 -13.19 -2.32
N LEU A 422 16.19 -12.46 -1.21
CA LEU A 422 16.64 -13.01 0.07
C LEU A 422 15.43 -13.18 1.00
N LEU A 423 15.07 -14.40 1.37
CA LEU A 423 14.03 -14.67 2.36
C LEU A 423 14.69 -14.99 3.70
N ALA A 424 14.44 -14.17 4.72
CA ALA A 424 15.07 -14.30 6.04
C ALA A 424 14.07 -14.06 7.19
N ASP A 425 14.33 -14.67 8.35
CA ASP A 425 13.63 -14.35 9.60
C ASP A 425 14.16 -13.01 10.11
N ALA A 426 13.27 -12.04 10.29
CA ALA A 426 13.64 -10.68 10.69
C ALA A 426 14.46 -10.65 11.99
N ARG A 427 14.10 -11.47 12.98
CA ARG A 427 14.75 -11.47 14.30
C ARG A 427 16.12 -12.11 14.27
N ILE A 428 16.25 -13.22 13.54
CA ILE A 428 17.55 -13.88 13.37
C ILE A 428 18.50 -12.95 12.65
N LEU A 429 18.04 -12.32 11.58
CA LEU A 429 18.84 -11.38 10.83
C LEU A 429 19.27 -10.20 11.71
N MET A 430 18.37 -9.61 12.49
CA MET A 430 18.71 -8.50 13.40
C MET A 430 19.62 -8.91 14.58
N LYS A 431 19.54 -10.16 15.06
CA LYS A 431 20.34 -10.65 16.19
C LYS A 431 21.71 -11.18 15.77
N ALA A 432 21.81 -11.84 14.63
CA ALA A 432 23.00 -12.58 14.21
C ALA A 432 23.73 -11.99 13.00
N GLU A 433 23.04 -11.27 12.10
CA GLU A 433 23.59 -10.80 10.81
C GLU A 433 23.56 -9.28 10.64
N LEU A 434 23.43 -8.50 11.72
CA LEU A 434 23.24 -7.04 11.66
C LEU A 434 24.29 -6.31 10.81
N ASP A 435 25.57 -6.67 10.98
CA ASP A 435 26.69 -6.05 10.25
C ASP A 435 26.60 -6.32 8.74
N ASP A 436 26.31 -7.57 8.36
CA ASP A 436 26.21 -7.96 6.95
C ASP A 436 24.92 -7.43 6.30
N TYR A 437 23.84 -7.30 7.07
CA TYR A 437 22.63 -6.61 6.63
C TYR A 437 22.92 -5.13 6.33
N SER A 438 23.61 -4.42 7.22
CA SER A 438 24.01 -3.02 7.00
C SER A 438 24.93 -2.86 5.78
N ARG A 439 25.86 -3.81 5.56
CA ARG A 439 26.69 -3.85 4.33
C ARG A 439 25.86 -4.07 3.07
N MET A 440 24.87 -4.96 3.12
CA MET A 440 23.97 -5.19 1.99
C MET A 440 23.20 -3.91 1.63
N LEU A 441 22.62 -3.22 2.62
CA LEU A 441 21.90 -1.96 2.42
C LEU A 441 22.78 -0.84 1.85
N SER A 442 24.04 -0.75 2.29
CA SER A 442 24.99 0.27 1.79
C SER A 442 25.64 -0.07 0.45
N SER A 443 25.47 -1.30 -0.04
CA SER A 443 26.17 -1.76 -1.25
C SER A 443 25.65 -1.20 -2.57
N GLY A 444 24.41 -0.69 -2.58
CA GLY A 444 23.71 -0.28 -3.80
C GLY A 444 23.28 -1.43 -4.71
N ARG A 445 23.46 -2.70 -4.29
CA ARG A 445 22.99 -3.86 -5.06
C ARG A 445 21.46 -3.94 -4.98
N PRO A 446 20.72 -4.06 -6.11
CA PRO A 446 19.26 -4.22 -6.12
C PRO A 446 18.77 -5.60 -5.64
N ILE A 447 19.27 -6.06 -4.48
CA ILE A 447 18.78 -7.27 -3.81
C ILE A 447 17.43 -6.95 -3.15
N LYS A 448 16.48 -7.87 -3.29
CA LYS A 448 15.15 -7.77 -2.67
C LYS A 448 15.11 -8.69 -1.47
N ALA A 449 15.09 -8.16 -0.26
CA ALA A 449 15.01 -8.97 0.95
C ALA A 449 13.57 -9.00 1.48
N LEU A 450 13.02 -10.19 1.66
CA LEU A 450 11.75 -10.46 2.33
C LEU A 450 12.06 -10.93 3.75
N LEU A 451 11.80 -10.05 4.70
CA LEU A 451 11.95 -10.33 6.12
C LEU A 451 10.60 -10.81 6.66
N LEU A 452 10.50 -12.09 7.00
CA LEU A 452 9.27 -12.65 7.56
C LEU A 452 9.28 -12.52 9.08
N GLN A 453 8.16 -12.04 9.62
CA GLN A 453 7.87 -12.06 11.05
C GLN A 453 6.63 -12.91 11.29
N GLU A 454 6.84 -14.06 11.92
CA GLU A 454 5.80 -15.03 12.26
C GLU A 454 5.23 -14.81 13.69
N GLU A 455 3.99 -15.25 13.90
CA GLU A 455 3.39 -15.42 15.23
C GLU A 455 4.12 -16.52 16.01
N GLU A 456 5.07 -16.16 16.87
CA GLU A 456 5.74 -17.16 17.70
C GLU A 456 4.98 -17.50 18.97
N ALA A 457 4.71 -18.79 19.14
CA ALA A 457 4.35 -19.40 20.42
C ALA A 457 5.53 -19.29 21.41
N GLY A 458 5.61 -18.18 22.14
CA GLY A 458 6.22 -18.15 23.49
C GLY A 458 7.75 -18.08 23.60
N THR A 459 8.45 -17.32 22.76
CA THR A 459 9.89 -17.02 22.98
C THR A 459 10.16 -15.63 23.55
N ALA A 460 9.15 -14.75 23.62
CA ALA A 460 9.17 -13.63 24.56
C ALA A 460 8.96 -14.20 25.98
N THR A 461 9.88 -15.06 26.42
CA THR A 461 9.94 -15.42 27.83
C THR A 461 10.41 -14.17 28.58
N PRO A 462 9.77 -13.83 29.70
CA PRO A 462 10.23 -12.74 30.59
C PRO A 462 11.67 -12.90 31.09
N ASP A 463 12.30 -14.05 30.83
CA ASP A 463 13.67 -14.40 31.22
C ASP A 463 14.74 -14.02 30.18
N ASP A 464 14.36 -13.60 28.96
CA ASP A 464 15.28 -12.78 28.17
C ASP A 464 15.40 -11.46 28.95
N THR A 465 16.52 -11.30 29.65
CA THR A 465 16.93 -10.22 30.59
C THR A 465 16.80 -8.75 30.09
N SER A 466 15.94 -8.51 29.11
CA SER A 466 15.80 -7.33 28.26
C SER A 466 14.33 -6.89 28.08
N ALA A 467 13.42 -7.16 29.02
CA ALA A 467 12.09 -6.52 29.07
C ALA A 467 12.14 -4.96 29.18
N LEU A 468 13.35 -4.38 29.18
CA LEU A 468 13.68 -2.96 29.15
C LEU A 468 14.54 -2.56 27.93
N ALA A 469 14.81 -3.48 26.99
CA ALA A 469 15.59 -3.17 25.81
C ALA A 469 14.68 -2.73 24.65
N PHE A 470 15.06 -1.63 24.02
CA PHE A 470 14.47 -1.19 22.76
C PHE A 470 14.62 -2.28 21.70
N ARG A 471 13.53 -2.58 21.00
CA ARG A 471 13.55 -3.58 19.95
C ARG A 471 14.31 -3.02 18.74
N PRO A 472 15.25 -3.78 18.16
CA PRO A 472 15.89 -3.36 16.93
C PRO A 472 14.88 -3.43 15.78
N GLU A 473 14.59 -2.29 15.16
CA GLU A 473 13.64 -2.17 14.05
C GLU A 473 14.36 -2.23 12.69
N PRO A 474 14.13 -3.26 11.85
CA PRO A 474 14.69 -3.31 10.49
C PRO A 474 14.37 -2.07 9.67
N GLY A 475 13.19 -1.48 9.91
CA GLY A 475 12.73 -0.26 9.26
C GLY A 475 13.57 0.96 9.60
N ALA A 476 13.80 1.22 10.90
CA ALA A 476 14.64 2.34 11.35
C ALA A 476 16.07 2.24 10.78
N LEU A 477 16.63 1.04 10.75
CA LEU A 477 17.95 0.81 10.16
C LEU A 477 17.94 1.07 8.64
N SER A 478 16.90 0.63 7.94
CA SER A 478 16.76 0.85 6.49
C SER A 478 16.65 2.34 6.15
N ILE A 479 15.90 3.11 6.95
CA ILE A 479 15.79 4.58 6.82
C ILE A 479 17.17 5.24 6.99
N ALA A 480 17.97 4.78 7.96
CA ALA A 480 19.30 5.33 8.22
C ALA A 480 20.26 5.20 7.01
N HIS A 481 20.07 4.18 6.17
CA HIS A 481 20.87 3.95 4.96
C HIS A 481 20.49 4.84 3.76
N ARG A 482 19.34 5.52 3.80
CA ARG A 482 18.84 6.53 2.85
C ARG A 482 18.58 6.07 1.42
N ASN A 483 19.37 5.17 0.84
CA ASN A 483 19.23 4.66 -0.52
C ASN A 483 18.66 3.22 -0.51
N VAL A 484 17.47 3.09 0.07
CA VAL A 484 16.77 1.83 0.28
C VAL A 484 15.29 2.07 -0.04
N TYR A 485 14.63 1.07 -0.59
CA TYR A 485 13.18 0.97 -0.55
C TYR A 485 12.80 0.07 0.62
N PHE A 486 11.94 0.51 1.51
CA PHE A 486 11.49 -0.29 2.65
C PHE A 486 9.97 -0.27 2.70
N PHE A 487 9.37 -1.45 2.87
CA PHE A 487 7.94 -1.63 3.06
C PHE A 487 7.74 -2.54 4.26
N GLN A 488 6.86 -2.13 5.17
CA GLN A 488 6.39 -2.95 6.28
C GLN A 488 4.87 -3.07 6.19
N GLY A 489 4.36 -4.30 6.24
CA GLY A 489 2.92 -4.55 6.19
C GLY A 489 2.56 -6.02 6.28
N SER A 490 1.27 -6.30 6.14
CA SER A 490 0.70 -7.65 6.10
C SER A 490 -0.19 -7.80 4.87
N ALA A 491 -0.54 -9.03 4.50
CA ALA A 491 -1.43 -9.27 3.39
C ALA A 491 -2.91 -8.98 3.69
N ILE A 492 -3.26 -8.47 4.89
CA ILE A 492 -4.65 -8.08 5.22
C ILE A 492 -5.15 -6.96 4.30
N HIS A 493 -4.26 -6.01 3.98
CA HIS A 493 -4.53 -4.90 3.08
C HIS A 493 -3.82 -5.15 1.75
N LEU A 494 -4.43 -5.97 0.88
CA LEU A 494 -3.87 -6.41 -0.40
C LEU A 494 -3.46 -5.26 -1.31
N ASP A 495 -4.25 -4.20 -1.43
CA ASP A 495 -3.88 -3.03 -2.25
C ASP A 495 -2.54 -2.44 -1.81
N TYR A 496 -2.40 -2.21 -0.52
CA TYR A 496 -1.18 -1.67 0.06
C TYR A 496 -0.01 -2.66 -0.05
N PHE A 497 -0.26 -3.95 0.21
CA PHE A 497 0.72 -5.02 0.05
C PHE A 497 1.26 -5.10 -1.39
N PHE A 498 0.36 -5.13 -2.38
CA PHE A 498 0.75 -5.22 -3.78
C PHE A 498 1.43 -3.96 -4.29
N HIS A 499 0.97 -2.78 -3.86
CA HIS A 499 1.68 -1.54 -4.11
C HIS A 499 3.11 -1.62 -3.57
N GLY A 500 3.25 -2.05 -2.31
CA GLY A 500 4.51 -2.26 -1.63
C GLY A 500 5.47 -3.19 -2.38
N VAL A 501 4.98 -4.34 -2.82
CA VAL A 501 5.73 -5.32 -3.62
C VAL A 501 6.11 -4.75 -4.98
N ARG A 502 5.17 -4.16 -5.72
CA ARG A 502 5.42 -3.61 -7.06
C ARG A 502 6.54 -2.57 -7.04
N GLU A 503 6.49 -1.64 -6.08
CA GLU A 503 7.50 -0.60 -5.95
C GLU A 503 8.87 -1.16 -5.54
N ALA A 504 8.92 -2.21 -4.70
CA ALA A 504 10.17 -2.89 -4.37
C ALA A 504 10.86 -3.50 -5.59
N PHE A 505 10.09 -4.14 -6.48
CA PHE A 505 10.60 -4.74 -7.72
C PHE A 505 11.00 -3.71 -8.75
N SER A 506 10.29 -2.58 -8.80
CA SER A 506 10.60 -1.46 -9.70
C SER A 506 11.79 -0.61 -9.23
N SER A 507 12.31 -0.85 -8.01
CA SER A 507 13.46 -0.13 -7.47
C SER A 507 14.78 -0.76 -7.93
N PHE A 508 15.78 0.04 -8.27
CA PHE A 508 17.16 -0.43 -8.52
C PHE A 508 18.10 -0.22 -7.33
N SER A 509 17.53 0.10 -6.16
CA SER A 509 18.23 0.07 -4.88
C SER A 509 17.91 -1.22 -4.12
N PRO A 510 18.65 -1.54 -3.04
CA PRO A 510 18.21 -2.56 -2.09
C PRO A 510 16.75 -2.30 -1.68
N ALA A 511 15.93 -3.34 -1.73
CA ALA A 511 14.52 -3.24 -1.36
C ALA A 511 14.19 -4.25 -0.28
N ILE A 512 13.55 -3.82 0.80
CA ILE A 512 13.25 -4.65 1.96
C ILE A 512 11.74 -4.67 2.15
N LEU A 513 11.18 -5.88 2.18
CA LEU A 513 9.77 -6.15 2.44
C LEU A 513 9.70 -6.86 3.81
N HIS A 514 9.33 -6.14 4.86
CA HIS A 514 9.12 -6.69 6.20
C HIS A 514 7.65 -7.09 6.35
N LEU A 515 7.39 -8.39 6.33
CA LEU A 515 6.06 -8.96 6.21
C LEU A 515 5.64 -9.66 7.49
N LEU A 516 4.50 -9.25 8.03
CA LEU A 516 3.83 -9.97 9.11
C LEU A 516 3.06 -11.16 8.53
N VAL A 517 3.30 -12.33 9.12
CA VAL A 517 2.72 -13.61 8.71
C VAL A 517 2.14 -14.29 9.95
N ALA A 518 0.96 -14.92 9.82
CA ALA A 518 0.31 -15.61 10.92
C ALA A 518 -0.27 -16.95 10.52
N ASP A 519 -0.45 -17.80 11.51
CA ASP A 519 -1.05 -19.12 11.37
C ASP A 519 -2.58 -19.01 11.24
N VAL A 520 -3.12 -19.63 10.20
CA VAL A 520 -4.56 -19.61 9.88
C VAL A 520 -5.39 -20.32 10.95
N GLU A 521 -4.84 -21.35 11.58
CA GLU A 521 -5.58 -22.18 12.54
C GLU A 521 -5.98 -21.43 13.82
N LYS A 522 -5.33 -20.28 14.11
CA LYS A 522 -5.47 -19.55 15.37
C LYS A 522 -6.18 -18.19 15.26
N SER A 523 -7.01 -17.98 14.25
CA SER A 523 -7.56 -16.64 13.96
C SER A 523 -6.49 -15.65 13.49
N GLY A 524 -5.48 -16.12 12.74
CA GLY A 524 -4.33 -15.30 12.32
C GLY A 524 -4.69 -13.97 11.66
N PHE A 525 -5.85 -13.86 10.99
CA PHE A 525 -6.35 -12.60 10.45
C PHE A 525 -6.61 -11.54 11.54
N LEU A 526 -7.29 -11.91 12.63
CA LEU A 526 -7.57 -11.00 13.74
C LEU A 526 -6.29 -10.63 14.49
N TRP A 527 -5.40 -11.60 14.68
CA TRP A 527 -4.11 -11.36 15.30
C TRP A 527 -3.26 -10.35 14.52
N MET A 528 -3.14 -10.55 13.20
CA MET A 528 -2.39 -9.61 12.35
C MET A 528 -3.06 -8.24 12.26
N SER A 529 -4.40 -8.18 12.24
CA SER A 529 -5.14 -6.90 12.23
C SER A 529 -4.85 -6.14 13.52
N ALA A 530 -4.98 -6.81 14.66
CA ALA A 530 -4.66 -6.25 15.97
C ALA A 530 -3.19 -5.84 16.12
N ALA A 531 -2.25 -6.51 15.45
CA ALA A 531 -0.84 -6.11 15.44
C ALA A 531 -0.65 -4.73 14.78
N VAL A 532 -1.40 -4.44 13.72
CA VAL A 532 -1.39 -3.13 13.05
C VAL A 532 -2.08 -2.08 13.93
N GLU A 533 -3.29 -2.37 14.42
CA GLU A 533 -4.07 -1.42 15.24
C GLU A 533 -3.37 -1.09 16.57
N GLY A 534 -2.79 -2.11 17.23
CA GLY A 534 -2.06 -1.98 18.49
C GLY A 534 -0.62 -1.48 18.33
N ARG A 535 -0.24 -0.99 17.14
CA ARG A 535 1.11 -0.46 16.83
C ARG A 535 2.27 -1.43 17.09
N GLU A 536 2.02 -2.74 17.21
CA GLU A 536 3.09 -3.75 17.28
C GLU A 536 3.83 -3.84 15.94
N PHE A 537 3.06 -3.82 14.85
CA PHE A 537 3.55 -3.92 13.48
C PHE A 537 2.86 -2.88 12.59
N PRO A 538 3.12 -1.58 12.80
CA PRO A 538 2.50 -0.53 12.01
C PRO A 538 2.95 -0.64 10.55
N GLY A 539 2.01 -0.43 9.62
CA GLY A 539 2.31 -0.46 8.18
C GLY A 539 2.97 0.84 7.74
N PHE A 540 4.09 0.78 7.03
CA PHE A 540 4.67 1.98 6.44
C PHE A 540 5.58 1.69 5.25
N THR A 541 5.75 2.70 4.41
CA THR A 541 6.67 2.66 3.26
C THR A 541 7.69 3.78 3.40
N TYR A 542 8.94 3.48 3.10
CA TYR A 542 10.01 4.45 2.86
C TYR A 542 10.57 4.24 1.45
N ASP A 543 10.38 5.20 0.56
CA ASP A 543 10.91 5.16 -0.79
C ASP A 543 11.91 6.30 -1.04
N SER A 544 13.19 5.94 -1.06
CA SER A 544 14.28 6.87 -1.36
C SER A 544 14.19 7.58 -2.72
N ARG A 545 13.40 7.06 -3.66
CA ARG A 545 13.19 7.62 -5.00
C ARG A 545 12.20 8.79 -5.00
N LEU A 546 11.34 8.88 -3.98
CA LEU A 546 10.29 9.89 -3.90
C LEU A 546 10.84 11.25 -3.46
N GLY A 547 10.84 12.21 -4.37
CA GLY A 547 11.09 13.62 -4.05
C GLY A 547 12.44 13.96 -3.38
N PRO A 548 12.86 15.23 -3.44
CA PRO A 548 14.04 15.68 -2.70
C PRO A 548 13.72 15.97 -1.21
N ARG A 549 12.44 16.14 -0.86
CA ARG A 549 12.02 16.44 0.52
C ARG A 549 12.00 15.16 1.35
N TRP A 550 12.44 15.24 2.59
CA TRP A 550 12.55 14.06 3.46
C TRP A 550 11.18 13.43 3.75
N GLY A 551 10.22 14.24 4.20
CA GLY A 551 8.90 13.71 4.59
C GLY A 551 8.09 13.11 3.45
N SER A 552 8.31 13.55 2.19
CA SER A 552 7.59 12.98 1.03
C SER A 552 8.01 11.55 0.66
N ARG A 553 8.99 10.99 1.37
CA ARG A 553 9.47 9.61 1.16
C ARG A 553 8.73 8.59 1.98
N PHE A 554 7.90 9.04 2.93
CA PHE A 554 7.24 8.19 3.91
C PHE A 554 5.74 8.14 3.64
N ASP A 555 5.17 6.96 3.78
CA ASP A 555 3.73 6.74 3.78
C ASP A 555 3.36 5.84 4.97
N ILE A 556 2.43 6.32 5.80
CA ILE A 556 1.88 5.61 6.97
C ILE A 556 0.35 5.56 6.92
N GLN A 557 -0.27 5.88 5.78
CA GLN A 557 -1.73 5.96 5.66
C GLN A 557 -2.42 4.60 5.79
N ASN A 558 -1.69 3.50 5.62
CA ASN A 558 -2.21 2.15 5.81
C ASN A 558 -2.28 1.73 7.29
N ASN A 559 -2.68 2.65 8.16
CA ASN A 559 -2.97 2.39 9.56
C ASN A 559 -4.26 3.11 9.96
N PRO A 560 -5.08 2.54 10.86
CA PRO A 560 -6.25 3.24 11.37
C PRO A 560 -5.83 4.49 12.16
N GLN A 561 -6.54 5.59 11.91
CA GLN A 561 -6.35 6.88 12.60
C GLN A 561 -4.84 7.23 12.72
N PRO A 562 -4.15 7.45 11.60
CA PRO A 562 -2.68 7.55 11.57
C PRO A 562 -2.14 8.83 12.24
N ASP A 563 -3.01 9.78 12.53
CA ASP A 563 -2.75 11.01 13.28
C ASP A 563 -2.84 10.84 14.81
N GLN A 564 -3.38 9.72 15.29
CA GLN A 564 -3.54 9.44 16.73
C GLN A 564 -2.50 8.45 17.24
N ASP A 565 -2.17 8.56 18.53
CA ASP A 565 -1.31 7.61 19.25
C ASP A 565 -1.89 6.18 19.17
N TRP A 566 -3.18 6.06 19.52
CA TRP A 566 -3.95 4.82 19.48
C TRP A 566 -5.25 5.07 18.71
N PRO A 567 -5.69 4.15 17.84
CA PRO A 567 -6.99 4.26 17.21
C PRO A 567 -8.11 4.07 18.24
N GLU A 568 -9.14 4.92 18.15
CA GLU A 568 -10.32 4.88 19.01
C GLU A 568 -11.54 4.31 18.30
N HIS A 569 -12.31 3.50 19.02
CA HIS A 569 -13.49 2.82 18.51
C HIS A 569 -14.65 2.90 19.48
N ASP A 570 -15.86 3.04 18.94
CA ASP A 570 -17.11 2.95 19.70
C ASP A 570 -17.58 1.50 19.76
N LEU A 571 -17.68 0.95 20.97
CA LEU A 571 -18.13 -0.40 21.22
C LEU A 571 -19.59 -0.39 21.71
N PRO A 572 -20.56 -0.95 20.95
CA PRO A 572 -21.93 -1.08 21.43
C PRO A 572 -22.02 -2.09 22.57
N ILE A 573 -22.67 -1.69 23.67
CA ILE A 573 -22.82 -2.47 24.90
C ILE A 573 -24.24 -2.40 25.44
N LEU A 574 -24.60 -3.36 26.29
CA LEU A 574 -25.74 -3.27 27.19
C LEU A 574 -25.25 -2.80 28.56
N ASP A 575 -25.84 -1.73 29.09
CA ASP A 575 -25.53 -1.21 30.42
C ASP A 575 -26.03 -2.16 31.54
N GLU A 576 -25.78 -1.77 32.80
CA GLU A 576 -26.21 -2.55 33.99
C GLU A 576 -27.74 -2.77 34.05
N ALA A 577 -28.53 -1.93 33.38
CA ALA A 577 -29.99 -2.00 33.31
C ALA A 577 -30.50 -2.74 32.05
N GLY A 578 -29.59 -3.21 31.20
CA GLY A 578 -29.91 -3.88 29.92
C GLY A 578 -30.31 -2.93 28.80
N LYS A 579 -30.00 -1.63 28.92
CA LYS A 579 -30.24 -0.63 27.88
C LYS A 579 -29.01 -0.50 26.97
N GLU A 580 -29.25 -0.25 25.69
CA GLU A 580 -28.19 0.02 24.71
C GLU A 580 -27.39 1.29 25.09
N ALA A 581 -26.08 1.14 25.12
CA ALA A 581 -25.10 2.20 25.34
C ALA A 581 -23.88 1.97 24.43
N SER A 582 -22.96 2.94 24.40
CA SER A 582 -21.69 2.83 23.67
C SER A 582 -20.53 3.16 24.58
N LEU A 583 -19.43 2.43 24.44
CA LEU A 583 -18.18 2.64 25.17
C LEU A 583 -17.08 2.98 24.19
N ARG A 584 -16.52 4.19 24.30
CA ARG A 584 -15.38 4.63 23.50
C ARG A 584 -14.08 4.06 24.08
N LEU A 585 -13.34 3.31 23.28
CA LEU A 585 -12.14 2.58 23.69
C LEU A 585 -10.99 2.82 22.71
N SER A 586 -9.79 3.04 23.24
CA SER A 586 -8.56 3.04 22.44
C SER A 586 -8.00 1.62 22.32
N PHE A 587 -7.58 1.21 21.12
CA PHE A 587 -6.91 -0.06 20.91
C PHE A 587 -5.39 0.10 21.08
N THR A 588 -4.81 -0.58 22.07
CA THR A 588 -3.39 -0.42 22.43
C THR A 588 -2.58 -1.69 22.17
N TYR A 589 -1.25 -1.60 22.29
CA TYR A 589 -0.39 -2.78 22.28
C TYR A 589 -0.79 -3.83 23.33
N ALA A 590 -1.32 -3.40 24.49
CA ALA A 590 -1.78 -4.34 25.51
C ALA A 590 -2.99 -5.16 25.06
N ASP A 591 -3.89 -4.59 24.26
CA ASP A 591 -5.01 -5.31 23.66
C ASP A 591 -4.51 -6.36 22.64
N PHE A 592 -3.48 -6.02 21.86
CA PHE A 592 -2.78 -6.99 21.02
C PHE A 592 -2.16 -8.13 21.86
N ALA A 593 -1.37 -7.78 22.88
CA ALA A 593 -0.66 -8.75 23.73
C ALA A 593 -1.62 -9.68 24.49
N ALA A 594 -2.79 -9.19 24.91
CA ALA A 594 -3.82 -9.95 25.61
C ALA A 594 -4.38 -11.14 24.80
N GLN A 595 -4.24 -11.14 23.48
CA GLN A 595 -4.63 -12.28 22.63
C GLN A 595 -3.66 -13.45 22.71
N HIS A 596 -2.40 -13.18 23.04
CA HIS A 596 -1.34 -14.17 22.92
C HIS A 596 -1.11 -14.89 24.27
N PRO A 597 -1.22 -16.23 24.33
CA PRO A 597 -1.14 -16.99 25.58
C PRO A 597 0.16 -16.76 26.38
N GLY A 598 1.26 -16.43 25.70
CA GLY A 598 2.53 -16.11 26.35
C GLY A 598 2.50 -14.87 27.27
N PHE A 599 1.54 -13.96 27.07
CA PHE A 599 1.36 -12.77 27.91
C PHE A 599 0.28 -12.93 28.98
N ALA A 600 -0.35 -14.10 29.10
CA ALA A 600 -1.41 -14.35 30.08
C ALA A 600 -1.01 -13.95 31.51
N GLY A 601 0.24 -14.22 31.91
CA GLY A 601 0.76 -13.83 33.23
C GLY A 601 1.00 -12.32 33.43
N GLN A 602 0.84 -11.50 32.40
CA GLN A 602 0.99 -10.04 32.43
C GLN A 602 -0.35 -9.31 32.60
N PHE A 603 -1.46 -10.03 32.72
CA PHE A 603 -2.77 -9.46 32.96
C PHE A 603 -3.42 -10.05 34.21
N HIS A 604 -4.23 -9.23 34.89
CA HIS A 604 -4.97 -9.64 36.08
C HIS A 604 -6.41 -9.13 36.03
N LEU A 605 -7.40 -10.01 36.09
CA LEU A 605 -8.81 -9.62 36.08
C LEU A 605 -9.20 -8.99 37.42
N VAL A 606 -9.63 -7.73 37.41
CA VAL A 606 -10.01 -7.00 38.61
C VAL A 606 -11.51 -7.21 38.88
N PRO A 607 -11.90 -7.87 39.99
CA PRO A 607 -13.31 -8.06 40.32
C PRO A 607 -14.05 -6.71 40.49
N PRO A 608 -15.33 -6.62 40.08
CA PRO A 608 -16.12 -5.38 40.15
C PRO A 608 -16.15 -4.73 41.53
N GLN A 609 -16.24 -5.52 42.60
CA GLN A 609 -16.20 -5.06 44.00
C GLN A 609 -14.92 -4.29 44.41
N PHE A 610 -13.85 -4.34 43.60
CA PHE A 610 -12.58 -3.64 43.83
C PHE A 610 -12.33 -2.49 42.84
N TRP A 611 -13.26 -2.22 41.92
CA TRP A 611 -13.13 -1.10 40.98
C TRP A 611 -13.13 0.23 41.74
N SER A 612 -12.22 1.12 41.35
CA SER A 612 -12.07 2.44 41.95
C SER A 612 -11.56 3.45 40.91
N GLU A 613 -11.57 4.73 41.26
CA GLU A 613 -10.96 5.80 40.45
C GLU A 613 -9.44 5.67 40.30
N ASP A 614 -8.79 4.80 41.08
CA ASP A 614 -7.36 4.49 40.92
C ASP A 614 -7.09 3.54 39.75
N LEU A 615 -8.11 2.94 39.15
CA LEU A 615 -8.00 2.24 37.87
C LEU A 615 -8.15 3.26 36.73
N ALA A 616 -7.10 3.42 35.93
CA ALA A 616 -7.10 4.30 34.77
C ALA A 616 -7.06 3.48 33.48
N PRO A 617 -7.80 3.86 32.43
CA PRO A 617 -7.60 3.30 31.10
C PRO A 617 -6.13 3.41 30.69
N LEU A 618 -5.59 2.36 30.05
CA LEU A 618 -4.16 2.32 29.73
C LEU A 618 -3.72 3.50 28.84
N ALA A 619 -4.52 3.87 27.84
CA ALA A 619 -4.21 5.01 26.97
C ALA A 619 -4.05 6.32 27.78
N ASP A 620 -5.00 6.63 28.66
CA ASP A 620 -4.93 7.80 29.54
C ASP A 620 -3.70 7.74 30.46
N PHE A 621 -3.45 6.56 31.06
CA PHE A 621 -2.30 6.34 31.95
C PHE A 621 -0.96 6.65 31.28
N LEU A 622 -0.83 6.41 29.97
CA LEU A 622 0.39 6.69 29.21
C LEU A 622 0.63 8.20 29.03
N THR A 623 -0.42 9.02 29.06
CA THR A 623 -0.34 10.49 28.91
C THR A 623 -0.16 11.23 30.24
N PHE A 624 -0.48 10.58 31.37
CA PHE A 624 -0.40 11.22 32.68
C PHE A 624 1.01 11.66 33.05
N PRO A 625 1.16 12.81 33.74
CA PRO A 625 2.43 13.19 34.31
C PRO A 625 2.86 12.19 35.41
N PRO A 626 4.17 12.04 35.68
CA PRO A 626 4.67 11.03 36.62
C PRO A 626 4.00 11.06 37.99
N GLU A 627 3.68 12.25 38.50
CA GLU A 627 3.07 12.46 39.82
C GLU A 627 1.68 11.82 39.94
N GLU A 628 0.85 11.94 38.89
CA GLU A 628 -0.49 11.36 38.84
C GLU A 628 -0.44 9.85 38.63
N SER A 629 0.55 9.36 37.87
CA SER A 629 0.70 7.94 37.54
C SER A 629 1.02 7.05 38.76
N TYR A 630 1.65 7.59 39.81
CA TYR A 630 2.14 6.78 40.94
C TYR A 630 1.04 6.07 41.77
N ALA A 631 -0.15 6.66 41.83
CA ALA A 631 -1.27 6.11 42.60
C ALA A 631 -2.15 5.16 41.77
N LYS A 632 -2.05 5.24 40.44
CA LYS A 632 -2.94 4.58 39.49
C LYS A 632 -2.42 3.20 39.08
N VAL A 633 -3.34 2.34 38.66
CA VAL A 633 -3.04 1.06 38.01
C VAL A 633 -3.75 1.06 36.65
N PRO A 634 -3.01 0.87 35.54
CA PRO A 634 -3.61 0.86 34.21
C PRO A 634 -4.40 -0.43 33.96
N TYR A 635 -5.48 -0.33 33.18
CA TYR A 635 -6.26 -1.49 32.74
C TYR A 635 -6.68 -1.38 31.27
N ILE A 636 -6.98 -2.53 30.68
CA ILE A 636 -7.70 -2.65 29.40
C ILE A 636 -9.04 -3.36 29.63
N TRP A 637 -9.98 -3.16 28.69
CA TRP A 637 -11.26 -3.86 28.71
C TRP A 637 -11.15 -5.20 28.00
N VAL A 638 -11.58 -6.25 28.68
CA VAL A 638 -11.66 -7.61 28.13
C VAL A 638 -13.07 -8.17 28.33
N ALA A 639 -13.44 -9.17 27.56
CA ALA A 639 -14.69 -9.89 27.72
C ALA A 639 -14.43 -11.37 28.03
N ASP A 640 -15.26 -11.94 28.88
CA ASP A 640 -15.25 -13.36 29.18
C ASP A 640 -16.00 -14.20 28.11
N SER A 641 -16.08 -15.51 28.33
CA SER A 641 -16.80 -16.44 27.44
C SER A 641 -18.32 -16.20 27.40
N GLN A 642 -18.87 -15.43 28.34
CA GLN A 642 -20.27 -15.07 28.43
C GLN A 642 -20.58 -13.70 27.79
N SER A 643 -19.55 -13.02 27.24
CA SER A 643 -19.66 -11.67 26.69
C SER A 643 -19.92 -10.59 27.75
N ILE A 644 -19.46 -10.82 28.99
CA ILE A 644 -19.50 -9.84 30.07
C ILE A 644 -18.15 -9.09 30.11
N LEU A 645 -18.23 -7.76 30.19
CA LEU A 645 -17.05 -6.89 30.24
C LEU A 645 -16.36 -6.94 31.61
N GLN A 646 -15.03 -6.97 31.60
CA GLN A 646 -14.18 -6.96 32.78
C GLN A 646 -12.97 -6.03 32.58
N LYS A 647 -12.45 -5.49 33.69
CA LYS A 647 -11.22 -4.69 33.68
C LYS A 647 -10.02 -5.59 33.95
N ALA A 648 -9.12 -5.72 32.99
CA ALA A 648 -7.85 -6.43 33.15
C ALA A 648 -6.74 -5.43 33.46
N ALA A 649 -6.21 -5.48 34.69
CA ALA A 649 -5.04 -4.70 35.06
C ALA A 649 -3.81 -5.19 34.27
N VAL A 650 -3.00 -4.26 33.80
CA VAL A 650 -1.86 -4.53 32.91
C VAL A 650 -0.56 -4.42 33.71
N ALA A 651 0.32 -5.41 33.61
CA ALA A 651 1.63 -5.38 34.26
C ALA A 651 2.59 -4.36 33.63
N TRP A 652 3.51 -3.83 34.44
CA TRP A 652 4.49 -2.80 34.07
C TRP A 652 5.34 -3.15 32.85
N PRO A 653 5.80 -4.41 32.64
CA PRO A 653 6.52 -4.77 31.42
C PRO A 653 5.73 -4.47 30.14
N VAL A 654 4.43 -4.79 30.11
CA VAL A 654 3.56 -4.50 28.95
C VAL A 654 3.36 -3.00 28.78
N VAL A 655 3.21 -2.25 29.88
CA VAL A 655 3.13 -0.78 29.85
C VAL A 655 4.39 -0.15 29.26
N LEU A 656 5.57 -0.67 29.61
CA LEU A 656 6.83 -0.23 29.02
C LEU A 656 6.90 -0.53 27.53
N THR A 657 6.44 -1.70 27.09
CA THR A 657 6.34 -2.00 25.65
C THR A 657 5.36 -1.07 24.95
N CYS A 658 4.23 -0.71 25.57
CA CYS A 658 3.30 0.28 25.00
C CYS A 658 3.98 1.64 24.77
N ARG A 659 4.81 2.10 25.73
CA ARG A 659 5.59 3.33 25.58
C ARG A 659 6.60 3.24 24.44
N GLU A 660 7.33 2.13 24.37
CA GLU A 660 8.33 1.93 23.33
C GLU A 660 7.70 1.81 21.93
N ARG A 661 6.52 1.19 21.80
CA ARG A 661 5.73 1.18 20.56
C ARG A 661 5.24 2.58 20.18
N LEU A 662 4.83 3.40 21.14
CA LEU A 662 4.50 4.82 20.89
C LEU A 662 5.70 5.63 20.45
N ASP A 663 6.86 5.44 21.08
CA ASP A 663 8.10 6.12 20.67
C ASP A 663 8.43 5.80 19.20
N PHE A 664 8.29 4.55 18.79
CA PHE A 664 8.48 4.15 17.39
C PHE A 664 7.38 4.72 16.47
N TRP A 665 6.13 4.76 16.92
CA TRP A 665 5.03 5.34 16.16
C TRP A 665 5.21 6.85 15.94
N HIS A 666 5.58 7.61 16.97
CA HIS A 666 5.92 9.03 16.88
C HIS A 666 7.10 9.27 15.95
N TYR A 667 8.12 8.41 15.99
CA TYR A 667 9.20 8.43 15.01
C TYR A 667 8.67 8.28 13.57
N LEU A 668 7.75 7.37 13.30
CA LEU A 668 7.15 7.21 11.98
C LEU A 668 6.28 8.42 11.59
N GLN A 669 5.44 8.91 12.49
CA GLN A 669 4.60 10.09 12.28
C GLN A 669 5.42 11.32 11.91
N GLU A 670 6.45 11.63 12.70
CA GLU A 670 7.30 12.80 12.44
C GLU A 670 8.03 12.68 11.10
N ASN A 671 8.51 11.48 10.75
CA ASN A 671 9.12 11.23 9.44
C ASN A 671 8.10 11.35 8.28
N ALA A 672 6.83 11.00 8.51
CA ALA A 672 5.74 11.19 7.55
C ALA A 672 5.19 12.63 7.51
N GLY A 673 5.69 13.53 8.37
CA GLY A 673 5.24 14.92 8.45
C GLY A 673 3.97 15.12 9.30
N ILE A 674 3.55 14.10 10.05
CA ILE A 674 2.49 14.19 11.06
C ILE A 674 3.13 14.60 12.39
N HIS A 675 2.53 15.55 13.11
CA HIS A 675 3.05 16.09 14.38
C HIS A 675 4.53 16.49 14.30
N SER A 676 4.93 17.12 13.18
CA SER A 676 6.31 17.54 12.99
C SER A 676 6.64 18.68 13.95
N PHE A 677 7.60 18.44 14.85
CA PHE A 677 8.01 19.40 15.87
C PHE A 677 8.31 20.80 15.30
N HIS A 678 9.00 20.86 14.16
CA HIS A 678 9.31 22.13 13.50
C HIS A 678 8.10 22.78 12.84
N ALA A 679 7.16 21.99 12.30
CA ALA A 679 5.92 22.51 11.74
C ALA A 679 5.03 23.08 12.85
N ASP A 680 4.96 22.41 14.01
CA ASP A 680 4.17 22.86 15.15
C ASP A 680 4.72 24.16 15.73
N ILE A 681 6.04 24.27 15.90
CA ILE A 681 6.70 25.52 16.31
C ILE A 681 6.44 26.64 15.30
N ALA A 682 6.54 26.34 14.00
CA ALA A 682 6.31 27.33 12.95
C ALA A 682 4.84 27.81 12.95
N THR A 683 3.91 26.88 13.15
CA THR A 683 2.46 27.15 13.21
C THR A 683 2.12 27.98 14.45
N GLU A 684 2.64 27.61 15.62
CA GLU A 684 2.44 28.35 16.86
C GLU A 684 3.05 29.76 16.77
N LYS A 685 4.25 29.89 16.21
CA LYS A 685 4.85 31.20 15.97
C LYS A 685 4.04 32.04 14.97
N ALA A 686 3.57 31.44 13.87
CA ALA A 686 2.74 32.13 12.89
C ALA A 686 1.41 32.59 13.51
N ARG A 687 0.83 31.77 14.40
CA ARG A 687 -0.37 32.10 15.17
C ARG A 687 -0.12 33.27 16.11
N GLN A 688 0.96 33.26 16.89
CA GLN A 688 1.33 34.36 17.77
C GLN A 688 1.58 35.67 16.98
N GLU A 689 2.23 35.58 15.82
CA GLU A 689 2.44 36.73 14.93
C GLU A 689 1.13 37.24 14.30
N ALA A 690 0.17 36.35 14.02
CA ALA A 690 -1.15 36.72 13.53
C ALA A 690 -2.00 37.38 14.63
N GLU A 691 -1.99 36.82 15.85
CA GLU A 691 -2.67 37.37 17.03
C GLU A 691 -2.11 38.76 17.36
N ALA A 692 -0.78 38.93 17.39
CA ALA A 692 -0.16 40.24 17.62
C ALA A 692 -0.50 41.28 16.52
N ARG A 693 -0.59 40.86 15.26
CA ARG A 693 -1.03 41.74 14.15
C ARG A 693 -2.49 42.13 14.30
N ALA A 694 -3.36 41.20 14.68
CA ALA A 694 -4.77 41.47 14.94
C ALA A 694 -4.95 42.44 16.11
N GLU A 695 -4.25 42.24 17.22
CA GLU A 695 -4.26 43.15 18.38
C GLU A 695 -3.78 44.56 18.01
N ALA A 696 -2.70 44.68 17.24
CA ALA A 696 -2.20 45.97 16.76
C ALA A 696 -3.22 46.68 15.84
N GLN A 697 -3.91 45.93 14.99
CA GLN A 697 -4.97 46.47 14.12
C GLN A 697 -6.18 46.93 14.94
N ILE A 698 -6.62 46.13 15.92
CA ILE A 698 -7.71 46.50 16.85
C ILE A 698 -7.33 47.76 17.63
N ALA A 699 -6.10 47.85 18.16
CA ALA A 699 -5.62 49.04 18.87
C ALA A 699 -5.64 50.29 17.97
N THR A 700 -5.21 50.15 16.71
CA THR A 700 -5.22 51.23 15.72
C THR A 700 -6.65 51.68 15.39
N LEU A 701 -7.57 50.73 15.17
CA LEU A 701 -8.98 51.02 14.90
C LEU A 701 -9.67 51.68 16.10
N ASN A 702 -9.40 51.21 17.32
CA ASN A 702 -9.93 51.81 18.54
C ASN A 702 -9.42 53.24 18.74
N ALA A 703 -8.13 53.49 18.49
CA ALA A 703 -7.57 54.83 18.55
C ALA A 703 -8.20 55.77 17.52
N ALA A 704 -8.39 55.30 16.28
CA ALA A 704 -9.05 56.07 15.23
C ALA A 704 -10.53 56.34 15.55
N HIS A 705 -11.25 55.34 16.08
CA HIS A 705 -12.64 55.49 16.52
C HIS A 705 -12.75 56.50 17.65
N GLN A 706 -11.84 56.46 18.63
CA GLN A 706 -11.84 57.39 19.74
C GLN A 706 -11.54 58.83 19.30
N GLN A 707 -10.62 59.02 18.35
CA GLN A 707 -10.41 60.33 17.72
C GLN A 707 -11.64 60.84 16.99
N GLU A 708 -12.34 59.96 16.26
CA GLU A 708 -13.57 60.32 15.57
C GLU A 708 -14.70 60.69 16.55
N VAL A 709 -14.84 59.95 17.65
CA VAL A 709 -15.79 60.26 18.72
C VAL A 709 -15.49 61.63 19.35
N GLU A 710 -14.23 61.94 19.64
CA GLU A 710 -13.85 63.25 20.18
C GLU A 710 -14.12 64.37 19.16
N ARG A 711 -13.81 64.17 17.87
CA ARG A 711 -14.14 65.13 16.81
C ARG A 711 -15.64 65.40 16.73
N VAL A 712 -16.47 64.36 16.79
CA VAL A 712 -17.94 64.49 16.78
C VAL A 712 -18.43 65.22 18.03
N LYS A 713 -17.85 64.96 19.21
CA LYS A 713 -18.18 65.70 20.44
C LYS A 713 -17.83 67.19 20.34
N GLU A 714 -16.65 67.53 19.82
CA GLU A 714 -16.21 68.92 19.62
C GLU A 714 -17.13 69.65 18.64
N GLU A 715 -17.48 69.03 17.52
CA GLU A 715 -18.39 69.60 16.54
C GLU A 715 -19.81 69.79 17.08
N ALA A 716 -20.33 68.81 17.83
CA ALA A 716 -21.61 68.93 18.53
C ALA A 716 -21.60 70.05 19.59
N ALA A 717 -20.50 70.19 20.35
CA ALA A 717 -20.35 71.27 21.31
C ALA A 717 -20.30 72.65 20.62
N ARG A 718 -19.62 72.77 19.48
CA ARG A 718 -19.60 73.99 18.67
C ARG A 718 -21.00 74.35 18.17
N GLN A 719 -21.73 73.39 17.61
CA GLN A 719 -23.11 73.59 17.14
C GLN A 719 -24.04 74.01 18.28
N ALA A 720 -23.91 73.41 19.46
CA ALA A 720 -24.69 73.81 20.63
C ALA A 720 -24.35 75.24 21.11
N MET A 721 -23.09 75.66 21.04
CA MET A 721 -22.69 77.04 21.34
C MET A 721 -23.20 78.04 20.29
N GLU A 722 -23.17 77.69 19.00
CA GLU A 722 -23.76 78.51 17.92
C GLU A 722 -25.27 78.67 18.12
N GLN A 723 -26.00 77.60 18.45
CA GLN A 723 -27.43 77.68 18.78
C GLN A 723 -27.71 78.54 20.02
N LEU A 724 -26.89 78.44 21.07
CA LEU A 724 -26.99 79.30 22.24
C LEU A 724 -26.68 80.77 21.90
N ALA A 725 -25.71 81.02 21.01
CA ALA A 725 -25.38 82.35 20.55
C ALA A 725 -26.50 82.95 19.69
N ASP A 726 -27.15 82.17 18.82
CA ASP A 726 -28.29 82.61 18.02
C ASP A 726 -29.52 82.93 18.89
N VAL A 727 -29.75 82.17 19.96
CA VAL A 727 -30.78 82.45 20.97
C VAL A 727 -30.47 83.74 21.75
N LEU A 728 -29.19 84.00 22.08
CA LEU A 728 -28.77 85.20 22.82
C LEU A 728 -28.69 86.47 21.94
N LEU A 729 -28.39 86.32 20.65
CA LEU A 729 -28.37 87.41 19.65
C LEU A 729 -29.78 87.79 19.15
N GLY A 730 -30.83 87.15 19.69
CA GLY A 730 -32.21 87.61 19.60
C GLY A 730 -32.83 87.49 18.20
N LEU A 731 -32.36 86.55 17.38
CA LEU A 731 -32.86 86.35 16.03
C LEU A 731 -34.02 85.34 15.91
N GLU A 732 -34.41 84.63 16.98
CA GLU A 732 -35.69 83.91 17.06
C GLU A 732 -36.28 83.89 18.50
N PRO A 733 -37.61 83.79 18.66
CA PRO A 733 -38.28 83.91 19.96
C PRO A 733 -38.05 82.68 20.85
N LEU A 734 -37.75 82.91 22.12
CA LEU A 734 -37.75 81.93 23.21
C LEU A 734 -39.12 81.21 23.31
N ALA A 735 -39.27 80.09 22.61
CA ALA A 735 -40.41 79.19 22.74
C ALA A 735 -39.91 77.74 22.74
N GLY A 736 -39.31 77.33 23.87
CA GLY A 736 -38.89 75.94 24.05
C GLY A 736 -37.92 75.67 25.22
N LEU A 737 -38.16 76.24 26.40
CA LEU A 737 -37.42 75.93 27.64
C LEU A 737 -38.30 75.18 28.65
N ASP A 738 -38.98 74.13 28.22
CA ASP A 738 -39.65 73.16 29.10
C ASP A 738 -39.26 71.73 28.71
N ALA A 739 -37.96 71.41 28.84
CA ALA A 739 -37.46 70.03 28.93
C ALA A 739 -36.03 70.02 29.51
N ILE A 740 -35.88 70.26 30.82
CA ILE A 740 -34.64 69.92 31.55
C ILE A 740 -35.00 68.95 32.67
N ALA A 741 -35.19 67.68 32.32
CA ALA A 741 -34.99 66.53 33.19
C ALA A 741 -34.88 65.25 32.35
N SER A 742 -33.71 64.62 32.43
CA SER A 742 -33.31 63.31 31.88
C SER A 742 -32.88 63.22 30.40
N PRO A 743 -31.75 62.54 30.13
CA PRO A 743 -31.19 62.40 28.78
C PRO A 743 -32.02 61.42 27.93
N PRO A 744 -32.12 61.63 26.61
CA PRO A 744 -32.68 60.63 25.71
C PRO A 744 -31.62 59.57 25.37
N ALA A 745 -32.05 58.31 25.36
CA ALA A 745 -31.34 57.22 24.69
C ALA A 745 -31.28 57.48 23.18
N PRO A 746 -30.17 57.18 22.48
CA PRO A 746 -30.14 57.26 21.03
C PRO A 746 -30.88 56.06 20.41
N ALA A 747 -31.93 56.34 19.65
CA ALA A 747 -32.50 55.42 18.67
C ALA A 747 -31.64 55.44 17.39
N ARG A 748 -31.26 54.24 16.95
CA ARG A 748 -30.52 53.89 15.73
C ARG A 748 -30.97 54.65 14.46
N PRO A 749 -30.04 55.14 13.64
CA PRO A 749 -30.09 55.01 12.20
C PRO A 749 -29.32 53.74 11.79
N ALA A 750 -29.98 52.85 11.06
CA ALA A 750 -29.35 51.72 10.39
C ALA A 750 -28.54 52.22 9.18
N ALA A 751 -27.21 52.09 9.26
CA ALA A 751 -26.33 51.98 8.12
C ALA A 751 -25.31 50.87 8.45
N LYS A 752 -25.35 49.82 7.64
CA LYS A 752 -24.60 48.57 7.79
C LYS A 752 -23.14 48.76 7.36
N SER A 753 -22.23 48.15 8.14
CA SER A 753 -20.98 47.42 7.76
C SER A 753 -19.90 47.64 8.83
N PRO A 754 -18.95 46.72 9.05
CA PRO A 754 -18.99 45.25 9.05
C PRO A 754 -18.56 44.68 10.41
N GLU A 755 -19.16 43.58 10.88
CA GLU A 755 -18.66 42.87 12.06
C GLU A 755 -17.61 41.84 11.61
N VAL A 756 -16.35 42.14 11.96
CA VAL A 756 -15.26 41.18 12.05
C VAL A 756 -15.51 40.38 13.33
N VAL A 757 -15.75 39.08 13.18
CA VAL A 757 -15.77 38.14 14.31
C VAL A 757 -14.33 37.71 14.58
N VAL A 758 -13.83 38.11 15.75
CA VAL A 758 -12.67 37.48 16.41
C VAL A 758 -13.27 36.47 17.38
N ASP A 759 -12.89 35.20 17.24
CA ASP A 759 -13.41 34.10 18.04
C ASP A 759 -12.33 33.52 18.97
N LYS A 760 -12.55 33.67 20.29
CA LYS A 760 -12.30 32.70 21.39
C LYS A 760 -12.13 33.41 22.75
N PRO A 761 -12.28 32.72 23.91
CA PRO A 761 -13.08 31.52 24.23
C PRO A 761 -13.88 31.65 25.56
N ALA A 762 -14.85 30.76 25.81
CA ALA A 762 -15.35 30.51 27.18
C ALA A 762 -15.92 29.06 27.34
N PRO A 763 -15.89 28.48 28.56
CA PRO A 763 -15.93 27.03 28.79
C PRO A 763 -17.33 26.43 29.04
N ALA A 764 -17.33 25.09 28.93
CA ALA A 764 -18.32 24.04 29.21
C ALA A 764 -19.55 24.32 30.10
N ALA A 765 -20.73 23.87 29.64
CA ALA A 765 -21.46 22.72 30.23
C ALA A 765 -22.72 22.34 29.41
N GLU A 766 -22.77 21.06 29.02
CA GLU A 766 -23.89 20.12 28.75
C GLU A 766 -25.29 20.62 28.30
N ALA A 767 -25.71 20.16 27.11
CA ALA A 767 -27.07 19.66 26.84
C ALA A 767 -27.11 18.80 25.55
N GLU A 768 -27.69 17.60 25.65
CA GLU A 768 -27.93 16.61 24.59
C GLU A 768 -28.94 17.06 23.53
N THR A 769 -28.79 16.55 22.28
CA THR A 769 -29.82 16.01 21.33
C THR A 769 -29.33 16.16 19.87
N PRO A 770 -29.93 15.47 18.87
CA PRO A 770 -29.69 14.10 18.42
C PRO A 770 -28.93 14.03 17.06
N SER A 771 -28.42 12.84 16.74
CA SER A 771 -27.75 12.53 15.45
C SER A 771 -28.76 12.25 14.32
N PRO A 772 -28.59 12.77 13.09
CA PRO A 772 -29.25 12.25 11.90
C PRO A 772 -28.36 11.22 11.17
N GLU A 773 -29.02 10.21 10.60
CA GLU A 773 -28.47 9.12 9.78
C GLU A 773 -27.80 9.61 8.46
N PRO A 774 -26.91 8.78 7.87
CA PRO A 774 -26.08 9.16 6.73
C PRO A 774 -26.81 9.08 5.39
N GLN A 775 -26.67 10.13 4.57
CA GLN A 775 -26.96 10.10 3.13
C GLN A 775 -25.65 9.85 2.36
N GLU A 776 -25.78 9.07 1.29
CA GLU A 776 -24.75 8.59 0.36
C GLU A 776 -23.84 9.71 -0.16
N ALA A 777 -22.53 9.44 -0.17
CA ALA A 777 -21.54 10.32 -0.76
C ALA A 777 -21.53 10.15 -2.29
N GLU A 778 -22.10 11.12 -2.99
CA GLU A 778 -21.76 11.42 -4.39
C GLU A 778 -20.30 11.86 -4.47
N GLU A 779 -19.61 11.45 -5.54
CA GLU A 779 -18.23 11.80 -5.88
C GLU A 779 -17.94 13.30 -5.65
N GLU A 780 -16.96 13.60 -4.78
CA GLU A 780 -16.43 14.96 -4.62
C GLU A 780 -15.72 15.40 -5.91
N SER A 781 -16.49 15.99 -6.81
CA SER A 781 -15.97 16.90 -7.83
C SER A 781 -15.44 18.17 -7.15
N LEU A 782 -14.17 18.48 -7.39
CA LEU A 782 -13.51 19.71 -6.96
C LEU A 782 -14.42 20.93 -7.26
N PRO A 783 -14.65 21.85 -6.30
CA PRO A 783 -15.42 23.06 -6.58
C PRO A 783 -14.65 23.91 -7.60
N LEU A 784 -15.16 24.01 -8.84
CA LEU A 784 -14.63 24.88 -9.88
C LEU A 784 -14.59 26.33 -9.36
N GLY A 785 -13.40 26.78 -8.94
CA GLY A 785 -13.13 28.13 -8.44
C GLY A 785 -13.09 29.19 -9.54
N GLU A 786 -12.77 30.44 -9.16
CA GLU A 786 -12.55 31.55 -10.09
C GLU A 786 -11.32 31.30 -10.99
N ALA A 787 -11.28 31.91 -12.18
CA ALA A 787 -10.16 31.78 -13.12
C ALA A 787 -8.84 32.27 -12.50
N TRP A 788 -7.76 31.48 -12.62
CA TRP A 788 -6.45 31.81 -12.04
C TRP A 788 -5.28 31.34 -12.92
N ILE A 789 -4.06 31.83 -12.63
CA ILE A 789 -2.82 31.47 -13.35
C ILE A 789 -1.75 31.09 -12.33
N GLU A 790 -0.99 30.01 -12.59
CA GLU A 790 0.26 29.68 -11.90
C GLU A 790 1.37 30.68 -12.28
N THR A 791 1.20 31.92 -11.84
CA THR A 791 2.00 33.10 -12.20
C THR A 791 3.52 32.84 -12.11
N PRO A 792 4.06 32.12 -11.11
CA PRO A 792 5.50 31.81 -11.04
C PRO A 792 6.05 31.01 -12.23
N LEU A 793 5.21 30.24 -12.93
CA LEU A 793 5.58 29.39 -14.06
C LEU A 793 5.42 30.11 -15.42
N CYS A 794 5.03 31.38 -15.43
CA CYS A 794 4.79 32.14 -16.66
C CYS A 794 6.09 32.42 -17.44
N THR A 795 6.10 32.01 -18.72
CA THR A 795 7.22 32.22 -19.65
C THR A 795 7.12 33.50 -20.50
N SER A 796 6.18 34.39 -20.21
CA SER A 796 6.01 35.69 -20.90
C SER A 796 5.78 35.61 -22.43
N CYS A 797 5.03 34.61 -22.90
CA CYS A 797 4.73 34.43 -24.34
C CYS A 797 3.72 35.43 -24.94
N ASN A 798 3.12 36.31 -24.13
CA ASN A 798 2.10 37.32 -24.48
C ASN A 798 0.74 36.81 -24.99
N GLU A 799 0.58 35.53 -25.32
CA GLU A 799 -0.65 34.94 -25.87
C GLU A 799 -1.92 35.29 -25.07
N CYS A 800 -1.90 35.16 -23.74
CA CYS A 800 -3.05 35.47 -22.89
C CYS A 800 -3.38 36.97 -22.84
N THR A 801 -2.37 37.84 -22.80
CA THR A 801 -2.56 39.29 -22.78
C THR A 801 -2.98 39.85 -24.14
N GLU A 802 -2.58 39.21 -25.25
CA GLU A 802 -3.08 39.52 -26.59
C GLU A 802 -4.51 39.03 -26.80
N THR A 803 -4.85 37.89 -26.17
CA THR A 803 -6.22 37.35 -26.17
C THR A 803 -7.21 38.29 -25.49
N ASN A 804 -6.92 38.76 -24.27
CA ASN A 804 -7.73 39.77 -23.59
C ASN A 804 -6.95 40.48 -22.47
N ASN A 805 -6.52 41.72 -22.74
CA ASN A 805 -5.73 42.54 -21.81
C ASN A 805 -6.53 43.16 -20.64
N ARG A 806 -7.86 42.95 -20.59
CA ARG A 806 -8.71 43.30 -19.45
C ARG A 806 -8.72 42.20 -18.42
N ILE A 807 -8.68 40.94 -18.88
CA ILE A 807 -8.63 39.75 -18.01
C ILE A 807 -7.21 39.49 -17.52
N PHE A 808 -6.22 39.55 -18.42
CA PHE A 808 -4.83 39.20 -18.11
C PHE A 808 -3.91 40.42 -18.13
N LYS A 809 -3.05 40.54 -17.11
CA LYS A 809 -2.00 41.57 -17.05
C LYS A 809 -0.68 40.99 -16.58
N TYR A 810 0.40 41.71 -16.86
CA TYR A 810 1.73 41.40 -16.33
C TYR A 810 1.99 42.13 -15.01
N ASN A 811 2.59 41.43 -14.04
CA ASN A 811 3.13 42.04 -12.82
C ASN A 811 4.49 42.74 -13.10
N ALA A 812 5.16 43.24 -12.05
CA ALA A 812 6.43 43.94 -12.18
C ALA A 812 7.56 43.02 -12.73
N GLU A 813 7.47 41.72 -12.46
CA GLU A 813 8.39 40.67 -12.88
C GLU A 813 8.09 40.12 -14.29
N LYS A 814 7.11 40.71 -15.01
CA LYS A 814 6.61 40.25 -16.32
C LYS A 814 5.96 38.87 -16.31
N GLN A 815 5.37 38.44 -15.20
CA GLN A 815 4.56 37.23 -15.12
C GLN A 815 3.07 37.55 -15.22
N ALA A 816 2.35 36.76 -16.02
CA ALA A 816 0.92 36.99 -16.27
C ALA A 816 0.08 36.55 -15.07
N TYR A 817 -0.88 37.38 -14.67
CA TYR A 817 -1.88 37.09 -13.65
C TYR A 817 -3.27 37.52 -14.11
N VAL A 818 -4.32 36.98 -13.48
CA VAL A 818 -5.71 37.37 -13.73
C VAL A 818 -6.00 38.67 -12.98
N ALA A 819 -6.19 39.76 -13.72
CA ALA A 819 -6.49 41.07 -13.18
C ALA A 819 -7.99 41.28 -12.91
N ASP A 820 -8.85 40.77 -13.80
CA ASP A 820 -10.31 40.78 -13.63
C ASP A 820 -10.92 39.59 -14.38
N PRO A 821 -11.36 38.52 -13.69
CA PRO A 821 -11.98 37.36 -14.32
C PRO A 821 -13.31 37.69 -15.02
N LYS A 822 -13.90 38.87 -14.75
CA LYS A 822 -15.13 39.37 -15.39
C LYS A 822 -14.85 40.40 -16.49
N GLY A 823 -13.58 40.59 -16.86
CA GLY A 823 -13.14 41.56 -17.87
C GLY A 823 -13.53 41.24 -19.33
N GLY A 824 -14.07 40.05 -19.59
CA GLY A 824 -14.51 39.58 -20.90
C GLY A 824 -15.27 38.24 -20.84
N PRO A 825 -15.68 37.68 -21.99
CA PRO A 825 -16.39 36.40 -22.07
C PRO A 825 -15.54 35.21 -21.62
N PHE A 826 -16.17 34.16 -21.08
CA PHE A 826 -15.50 32.93 -20.65
C PHE A 826 -14.73 32.27 -21.80
N ALA A 827 -15.23 32.39 -23.03
CA ALA A 827 -14.52 31.93 -24.23
C ALA A 827 -13.09 32.48 -24.36
N ASP A 828 -12.82 33.72 -23.92
CA ASP A 828 -11.48 34.32 -23.98
C ASP A 828 -10.53 33.67 -22.96
N ILE A 829 -11.03 33.25 -21.80
CA ILE A 829 -10.25 32.57 -20.77
C ILE A 829 -9.90 31.16 -21.22
N VAL A 830 -10.87 30.42 -21.76
CA VAL A 830 -10.66 29.08 -22.31
C VAL A 830 -9.66 29.11 -23.47
N ARG A 831 -9.80 30.08 -24.39
CA ARG A 831 -8.85 30.26 -25.50
C ARG A 831 -7.45 30.62 -25.00
N ALA A 832 -7.33 31.44 -23.97
CA ALA A 832 -6.03 31.76 -23.37
C ALA A 832 -5.37 30.53 -22.74
N ALA A 833 -6.14 29.64 -22.10
CA ALA A 833 -5.63 28.39 -21.55
C ALA A 833 -5.16 27.40 -22.63
N GLU A 834 -5.94 27.24 -23.70
CA GLU A 834 -5.56 26.39 -24.85
C GLU A 834 -4.29 26.88 -25.57
N ASN A 835 -4.14 28.20 -25.69
CA ASN A 835 -3.00 28.81 -26.38
C ASN A 835 -1.78 29.00 -25.48
N CYS A 836 -1.89 28.76 -24.17
CA CYS A 836 -0.77 28.92 -23.24
C CYS A 836 0.27 27.80 -23.47
N PRO A 837 1.50 28.10 -23.94
CA PRO A 837 2.51 27.06 -24.18
C PRO A 837 2.92 26.33 -22.90
N ALA A 838 2.81 27.01 -21.74
CA ALA A 838 3.13 26.45 -20.44
C ALA A 838 1.94 25.72 -19.78
N ARG A 839 0.71 25.88 -20.30
CA ARG A 839 -0.53 25.30 -19.74
C ARG A 839 -0.78 25.63 -18.27
N ILE A 840 -0.53 26.88 -17.89
CA ILE A 840 -0.59 27.37 -16.50
C ILE A 840 -1.83 28.23 -16.19
N ILE A 841 -2.81 28.27 -17.10
CA ILE A 841 -4.02 29.09 -16.96
C ILE A 841 -5.18 28.14 -16.70
N HIS A 842 -5.87 28.36 -15.59
CA HIS A 842 -6.99 27.56 -15.12
C HIS A 842 -8.28 28.38 -15.30
N PRO A 843 -9.14 28.06 -16.28
CA PRO A 843 -10.31 28.88 -16.59
C PRO A 843 -11.36 28.99 -15.48
N GLY A 844 -11.43 28.02 -14.57
CA GLY A 844 -12.40 27.97 -13.50
C GLY A 844 -13.85 27.83 -13.99
N ALA A 845 -14.79 28.27 -13.15
CA ALA A 845 -16.21 28.35 -13.50
C ALA A 845 -16.53 29.62 -14.33
N PRO A 846 -17.48 29.52 -15.28
CA PRO A 846 -17.92 30.68 -16.05
C PRO A 846 -18.63 31.72 -15.17
N ALA A 847 -18.23 32.98 -15.30
CA ALA A 847 -18.83 34.08 -14.54
C ALA A 847 -20.22 34.50 -15.05
N ASP A 848 -20.53 34.27 -16.33
CA ASP A 848 -21.86 34.51 -16.92
C ASP A 848 -22.53 33.18 -17.34
N PRO A 849 -23.58 32.73 -16.61
CA PRO A 849 -24.28 31.49 -16.92
C PRO A 849 -25.15 31.55 -18.20
N LYS A 850 -25.19 32.68 -18.91
CA LYS A 850 -26.00 32.87 -20.14
C LYS A 850 -25.16 33.05 -21.41
N GLU A 851 -23.87 32.77 -21.37
CA GLU A 851 -22.99 32.89 -22.55
C GLU A 851 -23.35 31.87 -23.65
N PRO A 852 -23.42 32.26 -24.94
CA PRO A 852 -23.69 31.33 -26.02
C PRO A 852 -22.58 30.27 -26.16
N GLY A 853 -22.96 28.99 -26.23
CA GLY A 853 -22.01 27.88 -26.37
C GLY A 853 -21.36 27.39 -25.07
N LEU A 854 -21.92 27.75 -23.91
CA LEU A 854 -21.34 27.49 -22.59
C LEU A 854 -20.99 26.02 -22.32
N GLU A 855 -21.87 25.07 -22.67
CA GLU A 855 -21.61 23.63 -22.46
C GLU A 855 -20.37 23.13 -23.23
N GLU A 856 -20.12 23.67 -24.42
CA GLU A 856 -18.94 23.33 -25.22
C GLU A 856 -17.66 23.97 -24.62
N LEU A 857 -17.77 25.20 -24.12
CA LEU A 857 -16.66 25.88 -23.45
C LEU A 857 -16.27 25.22 -22.14
N ILE A 858 -17.23 24.75 -21.33
CA ILE A 858 -16.96 24.00 -20.09
C ILE A 858 -16.23 22.69 -20.40
N LYS A 859 -16.67 21.95 -21.44
CA LYS A 859 -15.97 20.72 -21.88
C LYS A 859 -14.54 20.98 -22.33
N ARG A 860 -14.28 22.11 -22.99
CA ARG A 860 -12.94 22.52 -23.42
C ARG A 860 -12.07 23.05 -22.29
N ALA A 861 -12.67 23.62 -21.25
CA ALA A 861 -11.98 24.09 -20.05
C ALA A 861 -11.59 22.95 -19.10
N ALA A 862 -12.35 21.85 -19.06
CA ALA A 862 -12.13 20.71 -18.18
C ALA A 862 -10.68 20.19 -18.07
N PRO A 863 -9.89 20.01 -19.17
CA PRO A 863 -8.51 19.55 -19.06
C PRO A 863 -7.54 20.58 -18.46
N PHE A 864 -7.95 21.83 -18.28
CA PHE A 864 -7.14 22.92 -17.71
C PHE A 864 -7.60 23.32 -16.31
N ASN A 865 -8.71 22.78 -15.80
CA ASN A 865 -9.29 23.13 -14.50
C ASN A 865 -8.80 22.24 -13.37
#